data_AF-A0A2E6DVS2-F1
#
_entry.id   AF-A0A2E6DVS2-F1
#
_cell.length_a   1.000
_cell.length_b   1.000
_cell.length_c   1.000
_cell.angle_alpha   90.00
_cell.angle_beta   90.00
_cell.angle_gamma   90.00
#
_symmetry.space_group_name_H-M   'P 1'
#
loop_
_entity.id
_entity.type
_entity.pdbx_description
1 polymer ?
#
loop_
_entity_poly.entity_id
_entity_poly.type
_entity_poly.pdbx_seq_one_letter_code
_entity_poly.pdbx_strand_id
1 'polypeptide(L)'
;MSDVLEAELAQSGGLKTGWVDLGKKDLFRDIWVVIFYLGLMLPYAFVGLWIGTVANNEFQLPIKDIALALMLLKIPFFLRLIWAQPVERFVNLPLGRRRSWILLGTILHIFLIVPLLFIDIRTATWVFVGVTFVALIPRLFAEQAVAGMMAESIPKLGRFNSGINLAYRGGGHILLLAMGWLTSNSSPFVESSVTDWDTIQMIGLITAMVTSLFAVAITFVMKEGEAIRGPDSQKKRRVAKTMQDAIENVDLAFPESSTTMNRMLAAMRTRTAWIVLFLCFLIPLGDGFEGMFMFYMRDVLGFDAGEAILWANIFIFATYLGLLGPWLSDHYGRAKVLRWSAMGSVVCYLALSVMMFVGAPEIALLIMWMPTLMITDWLIFTFITTWAEVSDPRLGPTHMALYQTTQAVAATFVWFGLGVFLIYATGGAYWLIFLLACLGPMIGLSQFHKLKLGDEYGEDTLDIREEISKIQTKLAGMPWGVEPVDKASRRRLALGTAMAGLIISVALFTGPFVLLNWESEDTEENWSLLGWNETSITFETANTISTGGNVLATIDIPTTEGGVFLGFFSVELENHNCAAAGEPQWSTTFSMPDRGNFSDGTNETSFIADDWEGGMDIGFDAKASNLSNFSSEDELRSKLDQISTEIWWGHGRGSWTLRVEMTGTNCLGGAAPFHQASFRVNVTAYHLIIPSTNPNDGMVEVSSQTTVTKHEYGEAVGVLLGFPVLLATPILAWIGGRDPETMLG
;
A
#
# COMPACT_ATOMS: atom_id res chain seq x y z
N MET A 1 -33.60 37.54 -43.43
CA MET A 1 -32.32 37.53 -42.67
C MET A 1 -31.88 36.13 -42.27
N SER A 2 -32.74 35.10 -42.35
CA SER A 2 -32.40 33.68 -42.18
C SER A 2 -31.56 33.09 -43.32
N ASP A 3 -31.73 33.60 -44.54
CA ASP A 3 -31.21 32.91 -45.73
C ASP A 3 -29.76 33.30 -46.09
N VAL A 4 -29.21 34.33 -45.44
CA VAL A 4 -27.80 34.73 -45.61
C VAL A 4 -26.89 33.95 -44.67
N LEU A 5 -27.40 33.53 -43.50
CA LEU A 5 -26.65 32.75 -42.53
C LEU A 5 -26.49 31.27 -42.93
N GLU A 6 -27.43 30.72 -43.72
CA GLU A 6 -27.30 29.39 -44.33
C GLU A 6 -26.33 29.38 -45.52
N ALA A 7 -26.17 30.52 -46.22
CA ALA A 7 -25.30 30.61 -47.39
C ALA A 7 -23.81 30.77 -47.05
N GLU A 8 -23.47 31.35 -45.90
CA GLU A 8 -22.07 31.61 -45.52
C GLU A 8 -21.41 30.54 -44.62
N LEU A 9 -22.17 29.62 -44.00
CA LEU A 9 -21.61 28.73 -42.96
C LEU A 9 -21.52 27.22 -43.24
N ALA A 10 -22.08 26.66 -44.32
CA ALA A 10 -21.71 25.29 -44.70
C ALA A 10 -22.19 24.88 -46.11
N GLN A 11 -21.27 24.39 -46.94
CA GLN A 11 -21.58 23.27 -47.83
C GLN A 11 -22.23 22.15 -46.99
N SER A 12 -23.54 21.99 -47.16
CA SER A 12 -24.51 21.38 -46.24
C SER A 12 -24.46 19.85 -46.10
N GLY A 13 -23.25 19.27 -46.13
CA GLY A 13 -22.97 17.89 -45.75
C GLY A 13 -21.83 17.73 -44.74
N GLY A 14 -21.03 18.79 -44.52
CA GLY A 14 -19.80 18.70 -43.72
C GLY A 14 -20.02 18.44 -42.23
N LEU A 15 -21.04 19.05 -41.62
CA LEU A 15 -21.31 18.86 -40.18
C LEU A 15 -21.82 17.43 -39.88
N LYS A 16 -22.68 16.89 -40.77
CA LYS A 16 -23.20 15.52 -40.70
C LYS A 16 -22.15 14.45 -41.01
N THR A 17 -21.25 14.69 -41.95
CA THR A 17 -20.29 13.67 -42.43
C THR A 17 -18.87 13.86 -41.93
N GLY A 18 -18.53 15.01 -41.34
CA GLY A 18 -17.17 15.37 -40.95
C GLY A 18 -16.36 15.93 -42.12
N TRP A 19 -15.28 16.64 -41.82
CA TRP A 19 -14.47 17.32 -42.84
C TRP A 19 -13.20 16.55 -43.21
N VAL A 20 -12.62 15.80 -42.26
CA VAL A 20 -11.33 15.14 -42.46
C VAL A 20 -11.40 13.64 -42.16
N ASP A 21 -11.09 12.84 -43.18
CA ASP A 21 -11.13 11.37 -43.13
C ASP A 21 -9.93 10.81 -42.36
N LEU A 22 -10.22 10.12 -41.25
CA LEU A 22 -9.25 9.46 -40.37
C LEU A 22 -8.45 8.34 -41.05
N GLY A 23 -9.06 7.61 -41.98
CA GLY A 23 -8.42 6.50 -42.68
C GLY A 23 -7.42 6.98 -43.73
N LYS A 24 -7.65 8.18 -44.31
CA LYS A 24 -6.85 8.71 -45.44
C LYS A 24 -5.73 9.66 -45.03
N LYS A 25 -5.91 10.47 -43.98
CA LYS A 25 -4.90 11.47 -43.55
C LYS A 25 -4.17 11.05 -42.28
N ASP A 26 -2.97 10.50 -42.45
CA ASP A 26 -2.10 10.05 -41.34
C ASP A 26 -1.86 11.14 -40.28
N LEU A 27 -1.53 12.38 -40.69
CA LEU A 27 -1.27 13.48 -39.75
C LEU A 27 -2.50 13.85 -38.91
N PHE A 28 -3.67 13.96 -39.55
CA PHE A 28 -4.90 14.28 -38.84
C PHE A 28 -5.31 13.14 -37.91
N ARG A 29 -5.08 11.88 -38.30
CA ARG A 29 -5.33 10.72 -37.45
C ARG A 29 -4.53 10.78 -36.17
N ASP A 30 -3.23 11.04 -36.25
CA ASP A 30 -2.38 11.11 -35.06
C ASP A 30 -2.81 12.28 -34.15
N ILE A 31 -3.12 13.45 -34.71
CA ILE A 31 -3.63 14.60 -33.94
C ILE A 31 -4.97 14.30 -33.28
N TRP A 32 -5.91 13.72 -34.03
CA TRP A 32 -7.23 13.38 -33.53
C TRP A 32 -7.14 12.37 -32.38
N VAL A 33 -6.37 11.29 -32.55
CA VAL A 33 -6.18 10.28 -31.52
C VAL A 33 -5.65 10.92 -30.24
N VAL A 34 -4.61 11.76 -30.37
CA VAL A 34 -4.00 12.41 -29.21
C VAL A 34 -5.01 13.32 -28.51
N ILE A 35 -5.64 14.26 -29.22
CA ILE A 35 -6.58 15.21 -28.60
C ILE A 35 -7.81 14.50 -28.03
N PHE A 36 -8.38 13.55 -28.77
CA PHE A 36 -9.58 12.83 -28.35
C PHE A 36 -9.32 12.01 -27.08
N TYR A 37 -8.27 11.18 -27.08
CA TYR A 37 -7.97 10.35 -25.92
C TYR A 37 -7.43 11.15 -24.74
N LEU A 38 -6.72 12.26 -24.95
CA LEU A 38 -6.38 13.19 -23.86
C LEU A 38 -7.64 13.66 -23.14
N GLY A 39 -8.63 14.16 -23.89
CA GLY A 39 -9.89 14.63 -23.30
C GLY A 39 -10.69 13.51 -22.64
N LEU A 40 -10.70 12.30 -23.21
CA LEU A 40 -11.43 11.18 -22.61
C LEU A 40 -10.75 10.59 -21.36
N MET A 41 -9.41 10.67 -21.27
CA MET A 41 -8.61 10.03 -20.23
C MET A 41 -8.36 10.93 -19.03
N LEU A 42 -8.26 12.24 -19.21
CA LEU A 42 -7.94 13.16 -18.11
C LEU A 42 -8.92 13.08 -16.92
N PRO A 43 -10.26 13.02 -17.13
CA PRO A 43 -11.21 12.87 -16.01
C PRO A 43 -11.01 11.57 -15.23
N TYR A 44 -10.64 10.51 -15.94
CA TYR A 44 -10.40 9.21 -15.31
C TYR A 44 -9.08 9.14 -14.57
N ALA A 45 -8.03 9.68 -15.17
CA ALA A 45 -6.74 9.80 -14.52
C ALA A 45 -6.86 10.67 -13.26
N PHE A 46 -7.69 11.72 -13.29
CA PHE A 46 -8.00 12.51 -12.11
C PHE A 46 -8.62 11.67 -11.00
N VAL A 47 -9.68 10.92 -11.28
CA VAL A 47 -10.31 10.09 -10.24
C VAL A 47 -9.35 9.00 -9.74
N GLY A 48 -8.56 8.41 -10.62
CA GLY A 48 -7.53 7.44 -10.24
C GLY A 48 -6.48 8.02 -9.30
N LEU A 49 -5.99 9.23 -9.58
CA LEU A 49 -5.05 9.98 -8.74
C LEU A 49 -5.70 10.40 -7.42
N TRP A 50 -6.94 10.87 -7.46
CA TRP A 50 -7.65 11.35 -6.27
C TRP A 50 -7.91 10.22 -5.28
N ILE A 51 -8.36 9.06 -5.76
CA ILE A 51 -8.62 7.89 -4.92
C ILE A 51 -7.33 7.16 -4.54
N GLY A 52 -6.45 6.91 -5.52
CA GLY A 52 -5.27 6.05 -5.36
C GLY A 52 -4.06 6.73 -4.74
N THR A 53 -3.99 8.06 -4.77
CA THR A 53 -2.85 8.83 -4.23
C THR A 53 -3.30 9.80 -3.15
N VAL A 54 -4.20 10.73 -3.45
CA VAL A 54 -4.60 11.76 -2.46
C VAL A 54 -5.36 11.13 -1.29
N ALA A 55 -6.43 10.36 -1.57
CA ALA A 55 -7.20 9.73 -0.52
C ALA A 55 -6.40 8.65 0.24
N ASN A 56 -5.40 8.05 -0.41
CA ASN A 56 -4.52 7.05 0.19
C ASN A 56 -3.47 7.65 1.12
N ASN A 57 -2.68 8.61 0.61
CA ASN A 57 -1.49 9.13 1.27
C ASN A 57 -1.80 10.35 2.15
N GLU A 58 -2.73 11.21 1.72
CA GLU A 58 -3.09 12.43 2.47
C GLU A 58 -4.24 12.16 3.44
N PHE A 59 -5.39 11.72 2.91
CA PHE A 59 -6.58 11.53 3.74
C PHE A 59 -6.56 10.22 4.52
N GLN A 60 -5.57 9.36 4.25
CA GLN A 60 -5.33 8.10 4.93
C GLN A 60 -6.60 7.24 5.07
N LEU A 61 -7.42 7.21 4.00
CA LEU A 61 -8.58 6.35 3.98
C LEU A 61 -8.13 4.87 4.15
N PRO A 62 -8.96 4.02 4.79
CA PRO A 62 -8.64 2.62 4.95
C PRO A 62 -8.34 1.95 3.60
N ILE A 63 -7.27 1.14 3.54
CA ILE A 63 -6.86 0.42 2.31
C ILE A 63 -8.04 -0.35 1.71
N LYS A 64 -8.85 -1.00 2.56
CA LYS A 64 -10.05 -1.73 2.14
C LYS A 64 -11.04 -0.85 1.37
N ASP A 65 -11.25 0.40 1.79
CA ASP A 65 -12.23 1.30 1.17
C ASP A 65 -11.71 1.81 -0.17
N ILE A 66 -10.42 2.11 -0.25
CA ILE A 66 -9.73 2.48 -1.50
C ILE A 66 -9.76 1.31 -2.49
N ALA A 67 -9.43 0.11 -2.03
CA ALA A 67 -9.44 -1.09 -2.86
C ALA A 67 -10.84 -1.38 -3.40
N LEU A 68 -11.86 -1.36 -2.53
CA LEU A 68 -13.26 -1.55 -2.94
C LEU A 68 -13.72 -0.45 -3.89
N ALA A 69 -13.37 0.81 -3.64
CA ALA A 69 -13.68 1.91 -4.54
C ALA A 69 -13.08 1.69 -5.94
N LEU A 70 -11.78 1.37 -6.02
CA LEU A 70 -11.10 1.10 -7.29
C LEU A 70 -11.69 -0.11 -8.01
N MET A 71 -12.01 -1.19 -7.28
CA MET A 71 -12.70 -2.36 -7.84
C MET A 71 -14.08 -1.97 -8.39
N LEU A 72 -14.94 -1.32 -7.60
CA LEU A 72 -16.29 -0.91 -8.06
C LEU A 72 -16.22 -0.06 -9.33
N LEU A 73 -15.29 0.89 -9.42
CA LEU A 73 -15.10 1.73 -10.60
C LEU A 73 -14.63 0.98 -11.85
N LYS A 74 -14.17 -0.27 -11.71
CA LYS A 74 -13.78 -1.14 -12.83
C LYS A 74 -14.92 -2.01 -13.34
N ILE A 75 -16.00 -2.20 -12.57
CA ILE A 75 -17.18 -2.97 -13.00
C ILE A 75 -17.75 -2.50 -14.35
N PRO A 76 -17.92 -1.19 -14.62
CA PRO A 76 -18.37 -0.74 -15.94
C PRO A 76 -17.48 -1.29 -17.06
N PHE A 77 -16.16 -1.38 -16.83
CA PHE A 77 -15.21 -1.92 -17.80
C PHE A 77 -15.36 -3.43 -18.03
N PHE A 78 -15.80 -4.21 -17.04
CA PHE A 78 -16.08 -5.65 -17.27
C PHE A 78 -17.29 -5.84 -18.17
N LEU A 79 -18.26 -4.94 -18.03
CA LEU A 79 -19.47 -4.95 -18.83
C LEU A 79 -19.25 -4.40 -20.25
N ARG A 80 -18.00 -4.13 -20.69
CA ARG A 80 -17.66 -3.70 -22.06
C ARG A 80 -18.28 -4.58 -23.14
N LEU A 81 -18.32 -5.90 -22.95
CA LEU A 81 -19.01 -6.83 -23.87
C LEU A 81 -20.50 -6.48 -24.05
N ILE A 82 -21.16 -6.02 -23.00
CA ILE A 82 -22.56 -5.58 -23.02
C ILE A 82 -22.66 -4.23 -23.72
N TRP A 83 -21.80 -3.27 -23.36
CA TRP A 83 -21.79 -1.92 -23.95
C TRP A 83 -21.42 -1.92 -25.44
N ALA A 84 -20.67 -2.92 -25.91
CA ALA A 84 -20.33 -3.10 -27.30
C ALA A 84 -21.55 -3.49 -28.17
N GLN A 85 -22.56 -4.19 -27.61
CA GLN A 85 -23.70 -4.66 -28.40
C GLN A 85 -24.54 -3.52 -29.01
N PRO A 86 -24.93 -2.46 -28.26
CA PRO A 86 -25.61 -1.31 -28.85
C PRO A 86 -24.76 -0.61 -29.92
N VAL A 87 -23.47 -0.43 -29.67
CA VAL A 87 -22.54 0.22 -30.61
C VAL A 87 -22.47 -0.56 -31.92
N GLU A 88 -22.43 -1.90 -31.83
CA GLU A 88 -22.37 -2.79 -32.98
C GLU A 88 -23.70 -2.87 -33.77
N ARG A 89 -24.85 -2.85 -33.09
CA ARG A 89 -26.17 -2.97 -33.73
C ARG A 89 -26.68 -1.66 -34.31
N PHE A 90 -26.48 -0.55 -33.61
CA PHE A 90 -27.05 0.75 -33.98
C PHE A 90 -26.02 1.61 -34.71
N VAL A 91 -25.85 1.27 -35.98
CA VAL A 91 -24.88 1.86 -36.91
C VAL A 91 -25.49 3.03 -37.71
N ASN A 92 -26.82 3.08 -37.86
CA ASN A 92 -27.51 4.08 -38.68
C ASN A 92 -27.89 5.32 -37.85
N LEU A 93 -26.89 6.05 -37.36
CA LEU A 93 -27.08 7.26 -36.56
C LEU A 93 -26.78 8.55 -37.35
N PRO A 94 -27.39 9.69 -36.98
CA PRO A 94 -27.41 10.91 -37.81
C PRO A 94 -26.06 11.58 -38.07
N LEU A 95 -25.03 11.31 -37.25
CA LEU A 95 -23.68 11.88 -37.37
C LEU A 95 -22.63 10.86 -37.84
N GLY A 96 -23.05 9.67 -38.25
CA GLY A 96 -22.15 8.57 -38.65
C GLY A 96 -22.28 7.34 -37.76
N ARG A 97 -21.63 6.25 -38.18
CA ARG A 97 -21.72 4.91 -37.59
C ARG A 97 -21.09 4.83 -36.20
N ARG A 98 -19.88 5.36 -36.03
CA ARG A 98 -19.09 5.34 -34.79
C ARG A 98 -19.03 6.73 -34.13
N ARG A 99 -18.95 7.79 -34.91
CA ARG A 99 -18.86 9.20 -34.50
C ARG A 99 -20.02 9.62 -33.60
N SER A 100 -21.23 9.19 -33.92
CA SER A 100 -22.42 9.48 -33.10
C SER A 100 -22.27 8.94 -31.67
N TRP A 101 -21.78 7.70 -31.54
CA TRP A 101 -21.52 7.07 -30.24
C TRP A 101 -20.35 7.73 -29.49
N ILE A 102 -19.30 8.13 -30.21
CA ILE A 102 -18.17 8.87 -29.62
C ILE A 102 -18.65 10.21 -29.03
N LEU A 103 -19.41 11.00 -29.80
CA LEU A 103 -19.91 12.30 -29.34
C LEU A 103 -20.89 12.16 -28.17
N LEU A 104 -21.88 11.26 -28.28
CA LEU A 104 -22.85 11.02 -27.22
C LEU A 104 -22.17 10.58 -25.92
N GLY A 105 -21.27 9.60 -26.02
CA GLY A 105 -20.55 9.07 -24.86
C GLY A 105 -19.67 10.12 -24.19
N THR A 106 -18.96 10.94 -24.97
CA THR A 106 -18.07 11.98 -24.43
C THR A 106 -18.86 13.13 -23.80
N ILE A 107 -19.92 13.63 -24.45
CA ILE A 107 -20.75 14.72 -23.92
C ILE A 107 -21.42 14.29 -22.61
N LEU A 108 -22.02 13.10 -22.59
CA LEU A 108 -22.70 12.61 -21.39
C LEU A 108 -21.71 12.34 -20.25
N HIS A 109 -20.48 11.88 -20.55
CA HIS A 109 -19.42 11.76 -19.55
C HIS A 109 -19.10 13.11 -18.89
N ILE A 110 -18.95 14.18 -19.67
CA ILE A 110 -18.67 15.54 -19.16
C ILE A 110 -19.77 16.01 -18.19
N PHE A 111 -21.05 15.83 -18.56
CA PHE A 111 -22.15 16.25 -17.71
C PHE A 111 -22.22 15.46 -16.39
N LEU A 112 -21.90 14.17 -16.42
CA LEU A 112 -22.00 13.30 -15.24
C LEU A 112 -20.83 13.45 -14.26
N ILE A 113 -19.70 14.03 -14.66
CA ILE A 113 -18.59 14.32 -13.74
C ILE A 113 -18.76 15.67 -13.01
N VAL A 114 -19.65 16.56 -13.47
CA VAL A 114 -19.90 17.88 -12.83
C VAL A 114 -20.18 17.78 -11.33
N PRO A 115 -20.99 16.83 -10.82
CA PRO A 115 -21.26 16.74 -9.39
C PRO A 115 -20.01 16.49 -8.54
N LEU A 116 -18.95 15.89 -9.10
CA LEU A 116 -17.69 15.66 -8.39
C LEU A 116 -16.98 16.95 -7.97
N LEU A 117 -17.34 18.11 -8.54
CA LEU A 117 -16.83 19.42 -8.12
C LEU A 117 -17.26 19.79 -6.69
N PHE A 118 -18.35 19.20 -6.20
CA PHE A 118 -18.98 19.58 -4.94
C PHE A 118 -19.01 18.44 -3.91
N ILE A 119 -18.46 17.28 -4.25
CA ILE A 119 -18.45 16.10 -3.38
C ILE A 119 -17.03 15.90 -2.85
N ASP A 120 -16.88 16.03 -1.54
CA ASP A 120 -15.65 15.71 -0.84
C ASP A 120 -15.58 14.21 -0.55
N ILE A 121 -14.49 13.57 -1.00
CA ILE A 121 -14.25 12.14 -0.81
C ILE A 121 -14.06 11.76 0.67
N ARG A 122 -13.62 12.70 1.52
CA ARG A 122 -13.41 12.49 2.96
C ARG A 122 -14.72 12.27 3.70
N THR A 123 -15.76 12.99 3.30
CA THR A 123 -17.08 12.97 3.98
C THR A 123 -18.09 12.08 3.27
N ALA A 124 -17.97 11.91 1.96
CA ALA A 124 -18.96 11.22 1.13
C ALA A 124 -18.31 10.25 0.11
N THR A 125 -17.37 9.42 0.57
CA THR A 125 -16.60 8.48 -0.27
C THR A 125 -17.48 7.66 -1.23
N TRP A 126 -18.53 7.01 -0.72
CA TRP A 126 -19.39 6.16 -1.55
C TRP A 126 -20.26 6.92 -2.54
N VAL A 127 -20.63 8.17 -2.22
CA VAL A 127 -21.34 9.04 -3.17
C VAL A 127 -20.39 9.46 -4.29
N PHE A 128 -19.15 9.83 -3.96
CA PHE A 128 -18.10 10.14 -4.92
C PHE A 128 -17.84 8.96 -5.88
N VAL A 129 -17.71 7.75 -5.32
CA VAL A 129 -17.53 6.51 -6.09
C VAL A 129 -18.76 6.22 -6.95
N GLY A 130 -19.98 6.37 -6.41
CA GLY A 130 -21.23 6.14 -7.15
C GLY A 130 -21.43 7.07 -8.34
N VAL A 131 -21.16 8.38 -8.17
CA VAL A 131 -21.21 9.35 -9.26
C VAL A 131 -20.18 9.01 -10.34
N THR A 132 -18.94 8.71 -9.93
CA THR A 132 -17.88 8.30 -10.85
C THR A 132 -18.28 7.05 -11.64
N PHE A 133 -18.81 6.02 -10.96
CA PHE A 133 -19.26 4.78 -11.60
C PHE A 133 -20.25 5.06 -12.74
N VAL A 134 -21.26 5.89 -12.47
CA VAL A 134 -22.29 6.26 -13.46
C VAL A 134 -21.67 7.07 -14.60
N ALA A 135 -20.76 8.00 -14.29
CA ALA A 135 -20.07 8.81 -15.28
C ALA A 135 -19.19 7.98 -16.23
N LEU A 136 -18.69 6.82 -15.80
CA LEU A 136 -17.85 5.96 -16.64
C LEU A 136 -18.63 5.21 -17.73
N ILE A 137 -19.92 4.94 -17.55
CA ILE A 137 -20.72 4.15 -18.50
C ILE A 137 -20.77 4.82 -19.90
N PRO A 138 -21.10 6.13 -20.03
CA PRO A 138 -21.11 6.79 -21.34
C PRO A 138 -19.76 6.83 -22.03
N ARG A 139 -18.69 7.01 -21.26
CA ARG A 139 -17.33 6.94 -21.78
C ARG A 139 -17.05 5.60 -22.46
N LEU A 140 -17.54 4.50 -21.89
CA LEU A 140 -17.33 3.17 -22.47
C LEU A 140 -18.01 3.02 -23.83
N PHE A 141 -19.17 3.63 -24.06
CA PHE A 141 -19.76 3.66 -25.41
C PHE A 141 -18.86 4.38 -26.41
N ALA A 142 -18.23 5.49 -26.02
CA ALA A 142 -17.27 6.19 -26.86
C ALA A 142 -16.03 5.33 -27.15
N GLU A 143 -15.45 4.68 -26.13
CA GLU A 143 -14.28 3.80 -26.30
C GLU A 143 -14.59 2.58 -27.18
N GLN A 144 -15.77 1.95 -27.01
CA GLN A 144 -16.18 0.82 -27.85
C GLN A 144 -16.40 1.23 -29.30
N ALA A 145 -16.88 2.45 -29.54
CA ALA A 145 -17.01 2.98 -30.89
C ALA A 145 -15.66 3.20 -31.56
N VAL A 146 -14.64 3.65 -30.82
CA VAL A 146 -13.26 3.74 -31.33
C VAL A 146 -12.63 2.36 -31.52
N ALA A 147 -12.87 1.42 -30.61
CA ALA A 147 -12.38 0.04 -30.74
C ALA A 147 -12.94 -0.63 -32.01
N GLY A 148 -14.22 -0.43 -32.30
CA GLY A 148 -14.84 -0.84 -33.57
C GLY A 148 -14.19 -0.19 -34.79
N MET A 149 -13.94 1.12 -34.73
CA MET A 149 -13.25 1.85 -35.79
C MET A 149 -11.84 1.31 -36.03
N MET A 150 -11.10 0.98 -34.97
CA MET A 150 -9.75 0.40 -35.04
C MET A 150 -9.74 -0.93 -35.79
N ALA A 151 -10.70 -1.81 -35.50
CA ALA A 151 -10.84 -3.09 -36.19
C ALA A 151 -11.21 -2.93 -37.68
N GLU A 152 -12.09 -1.97 -38.01
CA GLU A 152 -12.72 -1.85 -39.33
C GLU A 152 -12.02 -0.92 -40.33
N SER A 153 -11.62 0.29 -39.90
CA SER A 153 -11.32 1.41 -40.80
C SER A 153 -9.94 2.06 -40.61
N ILE A 154 -9.15 1.63 -39.62
CA ILE A 154 -7.85 2.23 -39.31
C ILE A 154 -6.66 1.41 -39.86
N PRO A 155 -5.82 2.00 -40.75
CA PRO A 155 -4.56 1.39 -41.18
C PRO A 155 -3.45 1.59 -40.13
N LYS A 156 -2.40 0.76 -40.17
CA LYS A 156 -1.22 0.80 -39.28
C LYS A 156 -1.59 0.77 -37.78
N LEU A 157 -2.14 -0.35 -37.33
CA LEU A 157 -2.68 -0.55 -35.97
C LEU A 157 -1.67 -0.26 -34.86
N GLY A 158 -0.40 -0.65 -35.02
CA GLY A 158 0.64 -0.41 -34.01
C GLY A 158 0.90 1.08 -33.76
N ARG A 159 1.00 1.90 -34.82
CA ARG A 159 1.09 3.36 -34.73
C ARG A 159 -0.15 3.99 -34.10
N PHE A 160 -1.35 3.56 -34.50
CA PHE A 160 -2.59 4.06 -33.92
C PHE A 160 -2.70 3.73 -32.43
N ASN A 161 -2.40 2.49 -32.04
CA ASN A 161 -2.40 2.07 -30.64
C ASN A 161 -1.32 2.80 -29.83
N SER A 162 -0.13 3.02 -30.41
CA SER A 162 0.91 3.84 -29.78
C SER A 162 0.43 5.27 -29.55
N GLY A 163 -0.30 5.85 -30.50
CA GLY A 163 -0.96 7.16 -30.33
C GLY A 163 -2.02 7.17 -29.23
N ILE A 164 -2.85 6.13 -29.14
CA ILE A 164 -3.83 5.97 -28.05
C ILE A 164 -3.11 5.88 -26.72
N ASN A 165 -2.08 5.05 -26.60
CA ASN A 165 -1.33 4.86 -25.36
C ASN A 165 -0.54 6.12 -24.98
N LEU A 166 0.00 6.84 -25.97
CA LEU A 166 0.61 8.16 -25.79
C LEU A 166 -0.38 9.16 -25.19
N ALA A 167 -1.61 9.19 -25.68
CA ALA A 167 -2.66 10.04 -25.16
C ALA A 167 -3.19 9.57 -23.79
N TYR A 168 -3.26 8.26 -23.58
CA TYR A 168 -3.68 7.62 -22.33
C TYR A 168 -2.73 7.97 -21.19
N ARG A 169 -1.44 7.66 -21.37
CA ARG A 169 -0.38 8.01 -20.43
C ARG A 169 -0.22 9.53 -20.38
N GLY A 170 -0.15 10.20 -21.52
CA GLY A 170 0.05 11.66 -21.61
C GLY A 170 -1.03 12.49 -20.95
N GLY A 171 -2.29 12.06 -20.98
CA GLY A 171 -3.40 12.74 -20.29
C GLY A 171 -3.26 12.64 -18.77
N GLY A 172 -2.94 11.44 -18.27
CA GLY A 172 -2.62 11.26 -16.85
C GLY A 172 -1.36 12.01 -16.43
N HIS A 173 -0.37 12.13 -17.31
CA HIS A 173 0.90 12.81 -17.04
C HIS A 173 0.79 14.33 -17.04
N ILE A 174 0.03 14.94 -17.95
CA ILE A 174 -0.26 16.39 -17.91
C ILE A 174 -0.94 16.73 -16.59
N LEU A 175 -1.89 15.89 -16.17
CA LEU A 175 -2.55 16.06 -14.89
C LEU A 175 -1.57 15.90 -13.73
N LEU A 176 -0.76 14.84 -13.70
CA LEU A 176 0.25 14.62 -12.66
C LEU A 176 1.24 15.78 -12.53
N LEU A 177 1.73 16.32 -13.66
CA LEU A 177 2.62 17.47 -13.68
C LEU A 177 1.93 18.72 -13.12
N ALA A 178 0.69 18.97 -13.53
CA ALA A 178 -0.10 20.07 -12.99
C ALA A 178 -0.33 19.90 -11.49
N MET A 179 -0.72 18.69 -11.05
CA MET A 179 -0.93 18.35 -9.65
C MET A 179 0.34 18.52 -8.82
N GLY A 180 1.50 18.07 -9.31
CA GLY A 180 2.76 18.22 -8.60
C GLY A 180 3.19 19.68 -8.44
N TRP A 181 2.86 20.56 -9.38
CA TRP A 181 3.03 22.00 -9.18
C TRP A 181 2.03 22.54 -8.16
N LEU A 182 0.75 22.17 -8.26
CA LEU A 182 -0.33 22.61 -7.38
C LEU A 182 -0.12 22.21 -5.91
N THR A 183 0.54 21.07 -5.66
CA THR A 183 0.87 20.58 -4.31
C THR A 183 2.28 20.92 -3.87
N SER A 184 3.06 21.67 -4.66
CA SER A 184 4.42 22.05 -4.28
C SER A 184 4.45 23.16 -3.23
N ASN A 185 5.53 23.25 -2.44
CA ASN A 185 5.75 24.34 -1.47
C ASN A 185 5.79 25.75 -2.10
N SER A 186 5.94 25.84 -3.42
CA SER A 186 5.91 27.11 -4.17
C SER A 186 4.52 27.49 -4.68
N SER A 187 3.53 26.62 -4.49
CA SER A 187 2.16 26.79 -4.93
C SER A 187 1.41 27.80 -4.07
N PRO A 188 0.53 28.63 -4.65
CA PRO A 188 -0.36 29.48 -3.85
C PRO A 188 -1.42 28.69 -3.06
N PHE A 189 -1.53 27.37 -3.29
CA PHE A 189 -2.47 26.48 -2.59
C PHE A 189 -1.84 25.78 -1.38
N VAL A 190 -0.58 26.08 -1.06
CA VAL A 190 0.15 25.51 0.09
C VAL A 190 0.62 26.66 0.98
N GLU A 191 0.05 26.77 2.18
CA GLU A 191 0.43 27.78 3.17
C GLU A 191 0.90 27.11 4.45
N SER A 192 2.15 27.36 4.86
CA SER A 192 2.68 26.96 6.18
C SER A 192 2.48 25.47 6.54
N SER A 193 2.59 24.57 5.56
CA SER A 193 2.32 23.11 5.62
C SER A 193 0.85 22.67 5.55
N VAL A 194 -0.08 23.54 5.18
CA VAL A 194 -1.49 23.20 4.91
C VAL A 194 -1.78 23.35 3.43
N THR A 195 -2.30 22.30 2.80
CA THR A 195 -2.66 22.27 1.37
C THR A 195 -4.16 22.39 1.19
N ASP A 196 -4.61 23.32 0.34
CA ASP A 196 -6.03 23.50 -0.01
C ASP A 196 -6.48 22.46 -1.06
N TRP A 197 -6.75 21.25 -0.57
CA TRP A 197 -7.17 20.12 -1.39
C TRP A 197 -8.52 20.32 -2.09
N ASP A 198 -9.42 21.14 -1.53
CA ASP A 198 -10.75 21.38 -2.10
C ASP A 198 -10.63 22.23 -3.38
N THR A 199 -9.82 23.30 -3.32
CA THR A 199 -9.55 24.12 -4.50
C THR A 199 -8.78 23.36 -5.57
N ILE A 200 -7.81 22.52 -5.16
CA ILE A 200 -7.06 21.66 -6.08
C ILE A 200 -8.00 20.65 -6.79
N GLN A 201 -8.97 20.06 -6.07
CA GLN A 201 -9.97 19.17 -6.66
C GLN A 201 -10.75 19.87 -7.78
N MET A 202 -11.23 21.09 -7.50
CA MET A 202 -11.99 21.88 -8.45
C MET A 202 -11.16 22.20 -9.71
N ILE A 203 -9.91 22.65 -9.53
CA ILE A 203 -9.01 22.97 -10.66
C ILE A 203 -8.74 21.73 -11.52
N GLY A 204 -8.48 20.58 -10.89
CA GLY A 204 -8.22 19.31 -11.60
C GLY A 204 -9.41 18.86 -12.43
N LEU A 205 -10.62 18.87 -11.86
CA LEU A 205 -11.85 18.49 -12.57
C LEU A 205 -12.23 19.49 -13.67
N ILE A 206 -12.10 20.80 -13.44
CA ILE A 206 -12.37 21.82 -14.48
C ILE A 206 -11.41 21.61 -15.66
N THR A 207 -10.13 21.35 -15.40
CA THR A 207 -9.14 21.04 -16.43
C THR A 207 -9.52 19.78 -17.20
N ALA A 208 -9.98 18.73 -16.51
CA ALA A 208 -10.48 17.51 -17.13
C ALA A 208 -11.69 17.74 -18.03
N MET A 209 -12.64 18.57 -17.60
CA MET A 209 -13.81 18.95 -18.40
C MET A 209 -13.42 19.76 -19.65
N VAL A 210 -12.54 20.75 -19.51
CA VAL A 210 -12.08 21.58 -20.64
C VAL A 210 -11.38 20.73 -21.70
N THR A 211 -10.50 19.80 -21.28
CA THR A 211 -9.85 18.87 -22.23
C THR A 211 -10.86 17.93 -22.90
N SER A 212 -11.88 17.49 -22.18
CA SER A 212 -12.98 16.69 -22.76
C SER A 212 -13.78 17.47 -23.82
N LEU A 213 -13.97 18.79 -23.65
CA LEU A 213 -14.61 19.64 -24.66
C LEU A 213 -13.78 19.72 -25.95
N PHE A 214 -12.45 19.74 -25.86
CA PHE A 214 -11.59 19.64 -27.04
C PHE A 214 -11.72 18.29 -27.76
N ALA A 215 -11.89 17.19 -27.02
CA ALA A 215 -12.17 15.87 -27.59
C ALA A 215 -13.50 15.85 -28.37
N VAL A 216 -14.54 16.54 -27.85
CA VAL A 216 -15.81 16.75 -28.57
C VAL A 216 -15.57 17.57 -29.84
N ALA A 217 -14.86 18.68 -29.75
CA ALA A 217 -14.59 19.58 -30.87
C ALA A 217 -13.82 18.89 -32.01
N ILE A 218 -12.74 18.16 -31.72
CA ILE A 218 -11.95 17.46 -32.74
C ILE A 218 -12.75 16.31 -33.37
N THR A 219 -13.65 15.68 -32.61
CA THR A 219 -14.57 14.65 -33.11
C THR A 219 -15.66 15.23 -34.02
N PHE A 220 -16.01 16.51 -33.89
CA PHE A 220 -16.87 17.18 -34.87
C PHE A 220 -16.19 17.37 -36.24
N VAL A 221 -14.87 17.56 -36.26
CA VAL A 221 -14.09 17.71 -37.51
C VAL A 221 -13.85 16.36 -38.20
N MET A 222 -13.86 15.28 -37.41
CA MET A 222 -13.61 13.91 -37.85
C MET A 222 -14.67 13.37 -38.80
N LYS A 223 -14.23 12.74 -39.90
CA LYS A 223 -15.02 11.86 -40.76
C LYS A 223 -14.55 10.42 -40.60
N GLU A 224 -15.50 9.51 -40.41
CA GLU A 224 -15.23 8.07 -40.39
C GLU A 224 -14.74 7.63 -41.77
N GLY A 225 -13.53 7.06 -41.82
CA GLY A 225 -12.98 6.51 -43.05
C GLY A 225 -13.76 5.30 -43.57
N GLU A 226 -13.58 5.00 -44.86
CA GLU A 226 -14.13 3.79 -45.47
C GLU A 226 -13.63 2.52 -44.74
N ALA A 227 -14.47 1.50 -44.62
CA ALA A 227 -14.06 0.23 -44.04
C ALA A 227 -12.98 -0.41 -44.92
N ILE A 228 -11.84 -0.77 -44.33
CA ILE A 228 -10.72 -1.39 -45.03
C ILE A 228 -10.60 -2.90 -44.76
N ARG A 229 -11.30 -3.40 -43.73
CA ARG A 229 -11.33 -4.82 -43.37
C ARG A 229 -12.77 -5.33 -43.24
N GLY A 230 -12.95 -6.63 -43.45
CA GLY A 230 -14.24 -7.31 -43.32
C GLY A 230 -15.22 -7.06 -44.47
N PRO A 231 -16.47 -7.54 -44.37
CA PRO A 231 -17.47 -7.56 -45.44
C PRO A 231 -17.86 -6.16 -45.94
N ASP A 232 -17.76 -5.16 -45.07
CA ASP A 232 -18.08 -3.77 -45.37
C ASP A 232 -16.97 -3.08 -46.20
N SER A 233 -15.79 -3.71 -46.37
CA SER A 233 -14.75 -3.24 -47.29
C SER A 233 -15.04 -3.57 -48.77
N GLN A 234 -15.99 -4.48 -49.03
CA GLN A 234 -16.37 -4.86 -50.38
C GLN A 234 -17.45 -3.95 -50.95
N LYS A 235 -17.41 -3.69 -52.28
CA LYS A 235 -18.43 -2.88 -52.98
C LYS A 235 -19.87 -3.38 -52.79
N LYS A 236 -20.05 -4.68 -52.55
CA LYS A 236 -21.34 -5.29 -52.18
C LYS A 236 -21.11 -6.22 -51.02
N ARG A 237 -21.68 -5.88 -49.86
CA ARG A 237 -21.69 -6.76 -48.69
C ARG A 237 -22.39 -8.07 -49.03
N ARG A 238 -21.71 -9.19 -48.78
CA ARG A 238 -22.27 -10.54 -48.94
C ARG A 238 -22.44 -11.18 -47.58
N VAL A 239 -23.57 -11.85 -47.38
CA VAL A 239 -23.91 -12.54 -46.14
C VAL A 239 -23.80 -14.05 -46.39
N ALA A 240 -23.14 -14.75 -45.48
CA ALA A 240 -23.04 -16.20 -45.52
C ALA A 240 -24.42 -16.86 -45.35
N LYS A 241 -24.64 -17.99 -46.02
CA LYS A 241 -25.90 -18.75 -45.88
C LYS A 241 -25.91 -19.56 -44.60
N THR A 242 -24.78 -20.15 -44.25
CA THR A 242 -24.59 -20.92 -43.02
C THR A 242 -23.49 -20.30 -42.15
N MET A 243 -23.43 -20.72 -40.87
CA MET A 243 -22.32 -20.33 -39.99
C MET A 243 -20.99 -20.94 -40.45
N GLN A 244 -21.02 -22.16 -40.98
CA GLN A 244 -19.84 -22.83 -41.52
C GLN A 244 -19.25 -22.05 -42.71
N ASP A 245 -20.08 -21.56 -43.63
CA ASP A 245 -19.61 -20.73 -44.76
C ASP A 245 -18.92 -19.44 -44.27
N ALA A 246 -19.42 -18.84 -43.18
CA ALA A 246 -18.81 -17.67 -42.56
C ALA A 246 -17.50 -18.01 -41.84
N ILE A 247 -17.35 -19.23 -41.32
CA ILE A 247 -16.12 -19.69 -40.69
C ILE A 247 -15.06 -20.00 -41.74
N GLU A 248 -15.43 -20.56 -42.88
CA GLU A 248 -14.48 -20.88 -43.95
C GLU A 248 -14.08 -19.64 -44.75
N ASN A 249 -14.97 -18.64 -44.84
CA ASN A 249 -14.72 -17.42 -45.60
C ASN A 249 -14.93 -16.14 -44.77
N VAL A 250 -13.83 -15.47 -44.45
CA VAL A 250 -13.80 -14.26 -43.62
C VAL A 250 -14.44 -13.05 -44.32
N ASP A 251 -14.50 -13.05 -45.64
CA ASP A 251 -15.09 -11.96 -46.42
C ASP A 251 -16.63 -11.93 -46.34
N LEU A 252 -17.25 -13.03 -45.88
CA LEU A 252 -18.69 -13.12 -45.72
C LEU A 252 -19.12 -12.63 -44.33
N ALA A 253 -20.16 -11.79 -44.29
CA ALA A 253 -20.81 -11.40 -43.05
C ALA A 253 -21.54 -12.60 -42.43
N PHE A 254 -21.59 -12.64 -41.09
CA PHE A 254 -22.34 -13.67 -40.37
C PHE A 254 -23.83 -13.66 -40.74
N PRO A 255 -24.51 -14.83 -40.78
CA PRO A 255 -25.95 -14.91 -40.99
C PRO A 255 -26.70 -14.11 -39.93
N GLU A 256 -27.75 -13.37 -40.32
CA GLU A 256 -28.50 -12.51 -39.39
C GLU A 256 -29.19 -13.30 -38.26
N SER A 257 -29.57 -14.55 -38.54
CA SER A 257 -30.18 -15.49 -37.59
C SER A 257 -29.22 -16.01 -36.51
N SER A 258 -27.90 -15.82 -36.68
CA SER A 258 -26.91 -16.33 -35.73
C SER A 258 -26.84 -15.49 -34.45
N THR A 259 -26.72 -16.16 -33.30
CA THR A 259 -26.60 -15.51 -32.00
C THR A 259 -25.22 -14.86 -31.82
N THR A 260 -25.12 -13.79 -31.01
CA THR A 260 -23.85 -13.11 -30.70
C THR A 260 -22.78 -14.09 -30.21
N MET A 261 -23.16 -15.05 -29.36
CA MET A 261 -22.23 -16.06 -28.84
C MET A 261 -21.66 -16.96 -29.95
N ASN A 262 -22.49 -17.43 -30.89
CA ASN A 262 -22.02 -18.25 -32.00
C ASN A 262 -21.07 -17.47 -32.91
N ARG A 263 -21.35 -16.18 -33.14
CA ARG A 263 -20.46 -15.29 -33.90
C ARG A 263 -19.12 -15.11 -33.18
N MET A 264 -19.13 -14.91 -31.86
CA MET A 264 -17.92 -14.75 -31.06
C MET A 264 -17.07 -16.02 -31.03
N LEU A 265 -17.69 -17.19 -30.90
CA LEU A 265 -16.98 -18.47 -31.00
C LEU A 265 -16.39 -18.69 -32.39
N ALA A 266 -17.14 -18.35 -33.45
CA ALA A 266 -16.61 -18.40 -34.82
C ALA A 266 -15.43 -17.43 -35.03
N ALA A 267 -15.39 -16.31 -34.31
CA ALA A 267 -14.25 -15.39 -34.32
C ALA A 267 -13.05 -15.94 -33.51
N MET A 268 -13.29 -16.77 -32.49
CA MET A 268 -12.29 -17.47 -31.66
C MET A 268 -11.89 -18.83 -32.27
N ARG A 269 -11.60 -18.88 -33.58
CA ARG A 269 -11.35 -20.14 -34.32
C ARG A 269 -9.89 -20.57 -34.40
N THR A 270 -8.96 -19.80 -33.86
CA THR A 270 -7.52 -20.11 -33.89
C THR A 270 -7.01 -20.42 -32.51
N ARG A 271 -6.04 -21.33 -32.42
CA ARG A 271 -5.36 -21.63 -31.16
C ARG A 271 -4.68 -20.37 -30.60
N THR A 272 -4.13 -19.53 -31.48
CA THR A 272 -3.53 -18.23 -31.15
C THR A 272 -4.53 -17.33 -30.44
N ALA A 273 -5.78 -17.20 -30.90
CA ALA A 273 -6.77 -16.36 -30.23
C ALA A 273 -7.04 -16.80 -28.78
N TRP A 274 -7.15 -18.11 -28.55
CA TRP A 274 -7.33 -18.66 -27.20
C TRP A 274 -6.10 -18.49 -26.31
N ILE A 275 -4.89 -18.70 -26.85
CA ILE A 275 -3.66 -18.46 -26.10
C ILE A 275 -3.55 -16.97 -25.73
N VAL A 276 -3.83 -16.07 -26.66
CA VAL A 276 -3.77 -14.63 -26.40
C VAL A 276 -4.82 -14.23 -25.35
N LEU A 277 -6.04 -14.79 -25.40
CA LEU A 277 -7.06 -14.53 -24.38
C LEU A 277 -6.65 -15.08 -22.99
N PHE A 278 -6.05 -16.27 -22.94
CA PHE A 278 -5.53 -16.85 -21.70
C PHE A 278 -4.38 -16.02 -21.11
N LEU A 279 -3.43 -15.60 -21.94
CA LEU A 279 -2.33 -14.73 -21.54
C LEU A 279 -2.82 -13.32 -21.18
N CYS A 280 -3.90 -12.83 -21.80
CA CYS A 280 -4.58 -11.59 -21.41
C CYS A 280 -5.09 -11.64 -19.98
N PHE A 281 -5.47 -12.82 -19.48
CA PHE A 281 -5.83 -12.99 -18.08
C PHE A 281 -4.60 -13.02 -17.15
N LEU A 282 -3.47 -13.57 -17.59
CA LEU A 282 -2.31 -13.80 -16.71
C LEU A 282 -1.24 -12.70 -16.74
N ILE A 283 -0.98 -12.08 -17.88
CA ILE A 283 0.03 -11.01 -18.01
C ILE A 283 -0.30 -9.81 -17.10
N PRO A 284 -1.58 -9.39 -16.93
CA PRO A 284 -1.94 -8.32 -16.01
C PRO A 284 -1.78 -8.68 -14.53
N LEU A 285 -1.26 -9.87 -14.20
CA LEU A 285 -0.82 -10.18 -12.84
C LEU A 285 0.24 -9.15 -12.38
N GLY A 286 1.15 -8.77 -13.28
CA GLY A 286 2.07 -7.66 -13.07
C GLY A 286 1.33 -6.34 -12.82
N ASP A 287 0.51 -5.89 -13.78
CA ASP A 287 -0.28 -4.63 -13.70
C ASP A 287 -1.14 -4.52 -12.42
N GLY A 288 -1.80 -5.61 -12.00
CA GLY A 288 -2.60 -5.65 -10.78
C GLY A 288 -1.77 -5.53 -9.50
N PHE A 289 -0.60 -6.16 -9.47
CA PHE A 289 0.34 -6.08 -8.35
C PHE A 289 1.14 -4.77 -8.33
N GLU A 290 1.41 -4.18 -9.48
CA GLU A 290 2.05 -2.86 -9.57
C GLU A 290 1.24 -1.77 -8.85
N GLY A 291 -0.10 -1.91 -8.81
CA GLY A 291 -0.96 -1.04 -8.02
C GLY A 291 -0.64 -1.05 -6.52
N MET A 292 -0.02 -2.12 -6.00
CA MET A 292 0.39 -2.21 -4.59
C MET A 292 1.60 -1.32 -4.27
N PHE A 293 2.34 -0.87 -5.28
CA PHE A 293 3.47 0.03 -5.08
C PHE A 293 3.05 1.37 -4.47
N MET A 294 1.81 1.83 -4.74
CA MET A 294 1.27 3.04 -4.11
C MET A 294 1.04 2.86 -2.60
N PHE A 295 0.57 1.69 -2.18
CA PHE A 295 0.46 1.37 -0.75
C PHE A 295 1.84 1.21 -0.11
N TYR A 296 2.80 0.63 -0.84
CA TYR A 296 4.20 0.54 -0.38
C TYR A 296 4.82 1.92 -0.11
N MET A 297 4.61 2.89 -0.99
CA MET A 297 5.07 4.27 -0.78
C MET A 297 4.52 4.88 0.51
N ARG A 298 3.27 4.59 0.85
CA ARG A 298 2.65 5.09 2.08
C ARG A 298 3.12 4.31 3.30
N ASP A 299 2.94 3.00 3.29
CA ASP A 299 3.08 2.15 4.48
C ASP A 299 4.55 1.92 4.87
N VAL A 300 5.46 1.89 3.89
CA VAL A 300 6.87 1.56 4.12
C VAL A 300 7.78 2.77 3.91
N LEU A 301 7.53 3.57 2.86
CA LEU A 301 8.35 4.78 2.61
C LEU A 301 7.83 6.01 3.36
N GLY A 302 6.62 5.98 3.90
CA GLY A 302 6.06 7.10 4.68
C GLY A 302 5.68 8.32 3.85
N PHE A 303 5.52 8.17 2.53
CA PHE A 303 5.27 9.31 1.64
C PHE A 303 3.89 9.93 1.85
N ASP A 304 3.86 11.25 2.00
CA ASP A 304 2.62 12.03 1.85
C ASP A 304 2.17 12.08 0.37
N ALA A 305 1.01 12.70 0.11
CA ALA A 305 0.51 12.80 -1.27
C ALA A 305 1.39 13.68 -2.16
N GLY A 306 2.03 14.72 -1.61
CA GLY A 306 2.91 15.61 -2.36
C GLY A 306 4.17 14.89 -2.85
N GLU A 307 4.81 14.12 -1.97
CA GLU A 307 5.98 13.28 -2.27
C GLU A 307 5.64 12.17 -3.25
N ALA A 308 4.51 11.48 -3.05
CA ALA A 308 4.03 10.46 -3.98
C ALA A 308 3.76 11.03 -5.38
N ILE A 309 3.16 12.22 -5.47
CA ILE A 309 2.93 12.91 -6.76
C ILE A 309 4.25 13.36 -7.39
N LEU A 310 5.22 13.85 -6.60
CA LEU A 310 6.55 14.23 -7.09
C LEU A 310 7.26 13.02 -7.71
N TRP A 311 7.27 11.88 -7.04
CA TRP A 311 7.88 10.65 -7.59
C TRP A 311 7.11 10.12 -8.79
N ALA A 312 5.78 10.18 -8.76
CA ALA A 312 4.96 9.87 -9.92
C ALA A 312 5.34 10.74 -11.13
N ASN A 313 5.69 12.03 -10.92
CA ASN A 313 6.20 12.92 -11.97
C ASN A 313 7.55 12.49 -12.54
N ILE A 314 8.42 11.89 -11.74
CA ILE A 314 9.68 11.33 -12.22
C ILE A 314 9.42 10.03 -13.00
N PHE A 315 8.51 9.18 -12.53
CA PHE A 315 8.16 7.93 -13.21
C PHE A 315 7.49 8.13 -14.58
N ILE A 316 7.02 9.34 -14.88
CA ILE A 316 6.53 9.74 -16.22
C ILE A 316 7.56 9.41 -17.31
N PHE A 317 8.86 9.61 -17.06
CA PHE A 317 9.87 9.30 -18.07
C PHE A 317 9.90 7.80 -18.40
N ALA A 318 9.78 6.95 -17.38
CA ALA A 318 9.75 5.50 -17.56
C ALA A 318 8.50 5.03 -18.30
N THR A 319 7.32 5.57 -17.96
CA THR A 319 6.05 5.22 -18.62
C THR A 319 6.00 5.69 -20.08
N TYR A 320 6.59 6.85 -20.42
CA TYR A 320 6.72 7.28 -21.82
C TYR A 320 7.68 6.39 -22.62
N LEU A 321 8.81 6.01 -22.03
CA LEU A 321 9.69 5.02 -22.65
C LEU A 321 8.97 3.65 -22.81
N GLY A 322 8.04 3.34 -21.90
CA GLY A 322 7.13 2.20 -21.96
C GLY A 322 6.28 2.13 -23.24
N LEU A 323 6.01 3.26 -23.89
CA LEU A 323 5.23 3.33 -25.13
C LEU A 323 6.01 2.87 -26.37
N LEU A 324 7.33 2.68 -26.26
CA LEU A 324 8.16 2.23 -27.38
C LEU A 324 7.93 0.76 -27.73
N GLY A 325 7.44 -0.07 -26.81
CA GLY A 325 7.22 -1.51 -27.05
C GLY A 325 6.38 -1.81 -28.31
N PRO A 326 5.14 -1.30 -28.41
CA PRO A 326 4.31 -1.47 -29.60
C PRO A 326 4.99 -1.01 -30.90
N TRP A 327 5.67 0.14 -30.87
CA TRP A 327 6.38 0.67 -32.02
C TRP A 327 7.59 -0.20 -32.42
N LEU A 328 8.39 -0.65 -31.46
CA LEU A 328 9.51 -1.58 -31.69
C LEU A 328 9.02 -2.89 -32.31
N SER A 329 7.84 -3.35 -31.89
CA SER A 329 7.28 -4.60 -32.36
C SER A 329 6.76 -4.55 -33.80
N ASP A 330 6.43 -3.35 -34.33
CA ASP A 330 6.15 -3.15 -35.76
C ASP A 330 7.42 -3.33 -36.62
N HIS A 331 8.62 -3.07 -36.06
CA HIS A 331 9.90 -3.17 -36.79
C HIS A 331 10.62 -4.51 -36.61
N TYR A 332 10.63 -5.04 -35.39
CA TYR A 332 11.39 -6.25 -35.03
C TYR A 332 10.55 -7.52 -34.94
N GLY A 333 9.22 -7.39 -35.11
CA GLY A 333 8.24 -8.48 -35.01
C GLY A 333 7.63 -8.61 -33.61
N ARG A 334 6.30 -8.77 -33.58
CA ARG A 334 5.47 -8.87 -32.35
C ARG A 334 5.97 -9.92 -31.36
N ALA A 335 6.06 -11.17 -31.80
CA ALA A 335 6.44 -12.29 -30.93
C ALA A 335 7.85 -12.10 -30.33
N LYS A 336 8.77 -11.46 -31.07
CA LYS A 336 10.14 -11.22 -30.61
C LYS A 336 10.17 -10.17 -29.49
N VAL A 337 9.49 -9.04 -29.68
CA VAL A 337 9.43 -7.97 -28.67
C VAL A 337 8.70 -8.42 -27.42
N LEU A 338 7.61 -9.20 -27.55
CA LEU A 338 6.92 -9.79 -26.39
C LEU A 338 7.82 -10.70 -25.54
N ARG A 339 8.72 -11.47 -26.17
CA ARG A 339 9.67 -12.31 -25.44
C ARG A 339 10.73 -11.49 -24.72
N TRP A 340 11.26 -10.46 -25.37
CA TRP A 340 12.24 -9.56 -24.77
C TRP A 340 11.66 -8.80 -23.58
N SER A 341 10.46 -8.24 -23.73
CA SER A 341 9.79 -7.55 -22.64
C SER A 341 9.45 -8.50 -21.50
N ALA A 342 8.95 -9.71 -21.76
CA ALA A 342 8.72 -10.68 -20.69
C ALA A 342 9.99 -11.08 -19.94
N MET A 343 11.10 -11.34 -20.63
CA MET A 343 12.39 -11.62 -19.96
C MET A 343 12.84 -10.46 -19.09
N GLY A 344 12.75 -9.23 -19.61
CA GLY A 344 13.12 -8.03 -18.85
C GLY A 344 12.19 -7.79 -17.65
N SER A 345 10.88 -7.98 -17.80
CA SER A 345 9.91 -7.86 -16.69
C SER A 345 10.20 -8.85 -15.57
N VAL A 346 10.54 -10.11 -15.88
CA VAL A 346 10.93 -11.11 -14.86
C VAL A 346 12.17 -10.65 -14.10
N VAL A 347 13.21 -10.21 -14.81
CA VAL A 347 14.45 -9.72 -14.17
C VAL A 347 14.15 -8.51 -13.28
N CYS A 348 13.34 -7.57 -13.76
CA CYS A 348 12.99 -6.37 -13.02
C CYS A 348 12.18 -6.64 -11.76
N TYR A 349 11.12 -7.45 -11.85
CA TYR A 349 10.31 -7.82 -10.69
C TYR A 349 11.10 -8.65 -9.67
N LEU A 350 11.95 -9.58 -10.11
CA LEU A 350 12.84 -10.33 -9.21
C LEU A 350 13.83 -9.42 -8.50
N ALA A 351 14.47 -8.50 -9.22
CA ALA A 351 15.39 -7.55 -8.64
C ALA A 351 14.70 -6.65 -7.61
N LEU A 352 13.54 -6.09 -7.96
CA LEU A 352 12.73 -5.27 -7.06
C LEU A 352 12.30 -6.05 -5.81
N SER A 353 11.81 -7.28 -5.98
CA SER A 353 11.41 -8.16 -4.88
C SER A 353 12.57 -8.46 -3.93
N VAL A 354 13.73 -8.85 -4.46
CA VAL A 354 14.93 -9.11 -3.63
C VAL A 354 15.36 -7.85 -2.91
N MET A 355 15.36 -6.69 -3.57
CA MET A 355 15.70 -5.41 -2.94
C MET A 355 14.75 -5.05 -1.80
N MET A 356 13.44 -5.25 -1.98
CA MET A 356 12.45 -5.06 -0.91
C MET A 356 12.66 -6.04 0.25
N PHE A 357 12.97 -7.31 -0.05
CA PHE A 357 13.20 -8.33 0.96
C PHE A 357 14.43 -8.05 1.85
N VAL A 358 15.52 -7.55 1.25
CA VAL A 358 16.75 -7.22 2.00
C VAL A 358 16.71 -5.83 2.66
N GLY A 359 15.63 -5.06 2.49
CA GLY A 359 15.52 -3.71 3.03
C GLY A 359 16.47 -2.71 2.35
N ALA A 360 16.59 -2.77 1.02
CA ALA A 360 17.44 -1.84 0.26
C ALA A 360 17.01 -0.37 0.48
N PRO A 361 17.94 0.60 0.32
CA PRO A 361 17.62 2.01 0.47
C PRO A 361 16.49 2.46 -0.47
N GLU A 362 15.64 3.37 0.01
CA GLU A 362 14.49 3.93 -0.72
C GLU A 362 14.85 4.34 -2.17
N ILE A 363 15.90 5.14 -2.34
CA ILE A 363 16.32 5.63 -3.66
C ILE A 363 16.66 4.49 -4.63
N ALA A 364 17.20 3.38 -4.13
CA ALA A 364 17.54 2.23 -4.96
C ALA A 364 16.26 1.53 -5.45
N LEU A 365 15.24 1.40 -4.60
CA LEU A 365 13.94 0.83 -4.95
C LEU A 365 13.22 1.68 -6.00
N LEU A 366 13.24 3.01 -5.84
CA LEU A 366 12.62 3.95 -6.77
C LEU A 366 13.34 3.97 -8.13
N ILE A 367 14.67 3.88 -8.13
CA ILE A 367 15.45 3.73 -9.37
C ILE A 367 15.13 2.40 -10.05
N MET A 368 14.99 1.30 -9.29
CA MET A 368 14.66 -0.01 -9.83
C MET A 368 13.20 -0.10 -10.32
N TRP A 369 12.32 0.71 -9.75
CA TRP A 369 10.93 0.82 -10.18
C TRP A 369 10.80 1.38 -11.62
N MET A 370 11.68 2.31 -12.02
CA MET A 370 11.66 2.89 -13.38
C MET A 370 11.79 1.85 -14.50
N PRO A 371 12.85 1.01 -14.58
CA PRO A 371 12.94 -0.02 -15.61
C PRO A 371 11.86 -1.08 -15.44
N THR A 372 11.37 -1.33 -14.22
CA THR A 372 10.23 -2.23 -13.98
C THR A 372 9.01 -1.73 -14.74
N LEU A 373 8.53 -0.51 -14.46
CA LEU A 373 7.42 0.13 -15.16
C LEU A 373 7.61 0.19 -16.68
N MET A 374 8.81 0.57 -17.13
CA MET A 374 9.09 0.73 -18.55
C MET A 374 8.94 -0.60 -19.31
N ILE A 375 9.53 -1.67 -18.80
CA ILE A 375 9.57 -2.96 -19.51
C ILE A 375 8.23 -3.71 -19.39
N THR A 376 7.53 -3.57 -18.26
CA THR A 376 6.18 -4.15 -18.09
C THR A 376 5.18 -3.46 -19.01
N ASP A 377 5.29 -2.14 -19.19
CA ASP A 377 4.53 -1.40 -20.20
C ASP A 377 4.84 -1.87 -21.63
N TRP A 378 6.10 -2.19 -21.95
CA TRP A 378 6.44 -2.80 -23.25
C TRP A 378 5.68 -4.10 -23.46
N LEU A 379 5.59 -4.94 -22.42
CA LEU A 379 4.86 -6.20 -22.49
C LEU A 379 3.36 -5.97 -22.69
N ILE A 380 2.73 -5.19 -21.82
CA ILE A 380 1.27 -4.99 -21.80
C ILE A 380 0.80 -4.31 -23.09
N PHE A 381 1.43 -3.20 -23.49
CA PHE A 381 0.96 -2.45 -24.65
C PHE A 381 1.21 -3.19 -25.97
N THR A 382 2.32 -3.92 -26.08
CA THR A 382 2.57 -4.79 -27.26
C THR A 382 1.58 -5.94 -27.32
N PHE A 383 1.12 -6.40 -26.16
CA PHE A 383 0.11 -7.45 -26.09
C PHE A 383 -1.27 -6.96 -26.54
N ILE A 384 -1.67 -5.72 -26.19
CA ILE A 384 -2.89 -5.08 -26.71
C ILE A 384 -2.87 -5.01 -28.25
N THR A 385 -1.74 -4.62 -28.84
CA THR A 385 -1.63 -4.60 -30.31
C THR A 385 -1.75 -5.98 -30.93
N THR A 386 -1.27 -7.01 -30.23
CA THR A 386 -1.38 -8.40 -30.67
C THR A 386 -2.86 -8.83 -30.75
N TRP A 387 -3.69 -8.41 -29.79
CA TRP A 387 -5.13 -8.71 -29.84
C TRP A 387 -5.85 -8.03 -31.01
N ALA A 388 -5.48 -6.79 -31.35
CA ALA A 388 -6.08 -6.09 -32.49
C ALA A 388 -5.78 -6.77 -33.83
N GLU A 389 -4.65 -7.46 -33.96
CA GLU A 389 -4.30 -8.27 -35.15
C GLU A 389 -5.11 -9.58 -35.22
N VAL A 390 -5.45 -10.16 -34.07
CA VAL A 390 -6.24 -11.40 -33.95
C VAL A 390 -7.75 -11.14 -34.08
N SER A 391 -8.20 -9.92 -33.77
CA SER A 391 -9.62 -9.56 -33.72
C SER A 391 -10.31 -9.64 -35.09
N ASP A 392 -11.50 -10.24 -35.10
CA ASP A 392 -12.32 -10.42 -36.30
C ASP A 392 -13.03 -9.09 -36.66
N PRO A 393 -12.79 -8.53 -37.85
CA PRO A 393 -13.35 -7.24 -38.25
C PRO A 393 -14.88 -7.25 -38.40
N ARG A 394 -15.51 -8.43 -38.49
CA ARG A 394 -16.98 -8.58 -38.52
C ARG A 394 -17.64 -8.35 -37.17
N LEU A 395 -16.85 -8.42 -36.09
CA LEU A 395 -17.25 -8.23 -34.70
C LEU A 395 -16.30 -7.25 -34.01
N GLY A 396 -15.84 -6.21 -34.70
CA GLY A 396 -14.76 -5.33 -34.24
C GLY A 396 -14.94 -4.85 -32.78
N PRO A 397 -16.04 -4.15 -32.45
CA PRO A 397 -16.33 -3.74 -31.07
C PRO A 397 -16.43 -4.92 -30.11
N THR A 398 -17.24 -5.94 -30.41
CA THR A 398 -17.49 -7.07 -29.48
C THR A 398 -16.23 -7.90 -29.22
N HIS A 399 -15.43 -8.18 -30.24
CA HIS A 399 -14.23 -9.01 -30.12
C HIS A 399 -13.09 -8.24 -29.43
N MET A 400 -12.94 -6.93 -29.69
CA MET A 400 -12.03 -6.08 -28.91
C MET A 400 -12.50 -5.97 -27.44
N ALA A 401 -13.81 -5.87 -27.20
CA ALA A 401 -14.37 -5.83 -25.86
C ALA A 401 -14.06 -7.09 -25.05
N LEU A 402 -13.98 -8.27 -25.69
CA LEU A 402 -13.65 -9.52 -25.01
C LEU A 402 -12.30 -9.44 -24.29
N TYR A 403 -11.24 -9.08 -25.01
CA TYR A 403 -9.92 -8.88 -24.41
C TYR A 403 -9.94 -7.80 -23.34
N GLN A 404 -10.56 -6.67 -23.64
CA GLN A 404 -10.58 -5.53 -22.74
C GLN A 404 -11.29 -5.85 -21.42
N THR A 405 -12.41 -6.59 -21.48
CA THR A 405 -13.10 -7.12 -20.31
C THR A 405 -12.20 -8.10 -19.55
N THR A 406 -11.58 -9.06 -20.24
CA THR A 406 -10.70 -10.06 -19.61
C THR A 406 -9.52 -9.41 -18.90
N GLN A 407 -8.84 -8.46 -19.55
CA GLN A 407 -7.74 -7.70 -18.98
C GLN A 407 -8.20 -6.91 -17.76
N ALA A 408 -9.33 -6.20 -17.85
CA ALA A 408 -9.84 -5.39 -16.76
C ALA A 408 -10.19 -6.25 -15.53
N VAL A 409 -10.91 -7.36 -15.72
CA VAL A 409 -11.26 -8.29 -14.65
C VAL A 409 -9.99 -8.86 -14.01
N ALA A 410 -9.04 -9.30 -14.82
CA ALA A 410 -7.78 -9.85 -14.35
C ALA A 410 -6.99 -8.84 -13.52
N ALA A 411 -6.64 -7.69 -14.12
CA ALA A 411 -5.78 -6.68 -13.50
C ALA A 411 -6.36 -6.15 -12.18
N THR A 412 -7.69 -5.97 -12.09
CA THR A 412 -8.29 -5.24 -10.95
C THR A 412 -9.09 -6.09 -9.98
N PHE A 413 -9.84 -7.10 -10.43
CA PHE A 413 -10.59 -7.94 -9.47
C PHE A 413 -9.77 -9.10 -8.96
N VAL A 414 -9.04 -9.76 -9.86
CA VAL A 414 -8.32 -10.98 -9.51
C VAL A 414 -6.96 -10.61 -8.92
N TRP A 415 -6.09 -9.94 -9.68
CA TRP A 415 -4.71 -9.74 -9.27
C TRP A 415 -4.54 -8.58 -8.29
N PHE A 416 -5.16 -7.42 -8.51
CA PHE A 416 -5.12 -6.35 -7.51
C PHE A 416 -5.83 -6.77 -6.21
N GLY A 417 -6.98 -7.45 -6.29
CA GLY A 417 -7.66 -8.03 -5.11
C GLY A 417 -6.78 -9.04 -4.37
N LEU A 418 -6.06 -9.90 -5.10
CA LEU A 418 -5.05 -10.79 -4.53
C LEU A 418 -3.90 -10.03 -3.88
N GLY A 419 -3.44 -8.94 -4.48
CA GLY A 419 -2.38 -8.10 -3.93
C GLY A 419 -2.78 -7.52 -2.58
N VAL A 420 -3.97 -6.89 -2.52
CA VAL A 420 -4.52 -6.34 -1.27
C VAL A 420 -4.69 -7.44 -0.22
N PHE A 421 -5.24 -8.59 -0.61
CA PHE A 421 -5.36 -9.74 0.29
C PHE A 421 -4.00 -10.19 0.83
N LEU A 422 -2.98 -10.29 -0.01
CA LEU A 422 -1.64 -10.69 0.41
C LEU A 422 -1.01 -9.68 1.36
N ILE A 423 -1.18 -8.37 1.13
CA ILE A 423 -0.73 -7.33 2.08
C ILE A 423 -1.34 -7.61 3.46
N TYR A 424 -2.66 -7.78 3.51
CA TYR A 424 -3.39 -8.06 4.75
C TYR A 424 -2.90 -9.37 5.41
N ALA A 425 -2.87 -10.48 4.67
CA ALA A 425 -2.57 -11.80 5.20
C ALA A 425 -1.11 -11.97 5.66
N THR A 426 -0.18 -11.18 5.11
CA THR A 426 1.25 -11.29 5.40
C THR A 426 1.77 -10.19 6.31
N GLY A 427 0.91 -9.28 6.77
CA GLY A 427 1.33 -8.12 7.55
C GLY A 427 2.21 -7.15 6.77
N GLY A 428 1.99 -7.00 5.46
CA GLY A 428 2.72 -6.05 4.61
C GLY A 428 3.95 -6.62 3.89
N ALA A 429 3.98 -7.90 3.51
CA ALA A 429 5.09 -8.49 2.75
C ALA A 429 5.05 -8.12 1.26
N TYR A 430 5.28 -6.84 0.94
CA TYR A 430 5.28 -6.32 -0.44
C TYR A 430 6.26 -7.05 -1.38
N TRP A 431 7.41 -7.49 -0.89
CA TRP A 431 8.40 -8.24 -1.68
C TRP A 431 7.80 -9.52 -2.30
N LEU A 432 6.88 -10.20 -1.60
CA LEU A 432 6.24 -11.43 -2.08
C LEU A 432 5.31 -11.14 -3.26
N ILE A 433 4.62 -10.00 -3.22
CA ILE A 433 3.71 -9.57 -4.29
C ILE A 433 4.52 -9.36 -5.57
N PHE A 434 5.64 -8.64 -5.50
CA PHE A 434 6.50 -8.44 -6.67
C PHE A 434 7.23 -9.72 -7.10
N LEU A 435 7.50 -10.67 -6.20
CA LEU A 435 7.98 -12.00 -6.59
C LEU A 435 6.93 -12.74 -7.44
N LEU A 436 5.68 -12.73 -6.99
CA LEU A 436 4.58 -13.37 -7.69
C LEU A 436 4.27 -12.66 -9.02
N ALA A 437 4.51 -11.35 -9.13
CA ALA A 437 4.40 -10.57 -10.37
C ALA A 437 5.18 -11.19 -11.54
N CYS A 438 6.25 -11.94 -11.27
CA CYS A 438 7.05 -12.63 -12.27
C CYS A 438 6.28 -13.73 -13.02
N LEU A 439 5.24 -14.31 -12.42
CA LEU A 439 4.55 -15.48 -12.98
C LEU A 439 3.86 -15.17 -14.31
N GLY A 440 3.22 -14.00 -14.43
CA GLY A 440 2.56 -13.57 -15.67
C GLY A 440 3.52 -13.53 -16.86
N PRO A 441 4.61 -12.74 -16.79
CA PRO A 441 5.66 -12.72 -17.80
C PRO A 441 6.34 -14.08 -18.05
N MET A 442 6.62 -14.88 -17.02
CA MET A 442 7.22 -16.22 -17.19
C MET A 442 6.32 -17.15 -17.99
N ILE A 443 5.02 -17.18 -17.68
CA ILE A 443 4.04 -17.96 -18.43
C ILE A 443 3.95 -17.43 -19.87
N GLY A 444 3.89 -16.11 -20.05
CA GLY A 444 3.93 -15.47 -21.38
C GLY A 444 5.12 -15.92 -22.22
N LEU A 445 6.32 -15.91 -21.66
CA LEU A 445 7.56 -16.34 -22.32
C LEU A 445 7.48 -17.78 -22.84
N SER A 446 6.85 -18.68 -22.08
CA SER A 446 6.64 -20.08 -22.47
C SER A 446 5.63 -20.27 -23.61
N GLN A 447 4.78 -19.28 -23.89
CA GLN A 447 3.71 -19.37 -24.88
C GLN A 447 3.93 -18.49 -26.12
N PHE A 448 4.68 -17.38 -26.03
CA PHE A 448 4.81 -16.43 -27.15
C PHE A 448 5.40 -17.01 -28.43
N HIS A 449 6.25 -18.03 -28.33
CA HIS A 449 6.80 -18.71 -29.52
C HIS A 449 5.75 -19.55 -30.28
N LYS A 450 4.57 -19.79 -29.70
CA LYS A 450 3.48 -20.57 -30.30
C LYS A 450 2.46 -19.68 -31.02
N LEU A 451 2.59 -18.36 -30.90
CA LEU A 451 1.64 -17.42 -31.51
C LEU A 451 1.89 -17.32 -33.02
N LYS A 452 0.83 -17.51 -33.80
CA LYS A 452 0.81 -17.33 -35.25
C LYS A 452 0.20 -15.96 -35.56
N LEU A 453 1.05 -14.98 -35.89
CA LEU A 453 0.67 -13.57 -36.04
C LEU A 453 1.07 -13.05 -37.43
N GLY A 454 0.48 -11.92 -37.84
CA GLY A 454 0.73 -11.32 -39.16
C GLY A 454 0.28 -12.23 -40.29
N ASP A 455 1.17 -12.49 -41.26
CA ASP A 455 0.87 -13.29 -42.44
C ASP A 455 0.58 -14.77 -42.11
N GLU A 456 1.06 -15.27 -40.97
CA GLU A 456 0.82 -16.64 -40.51
C GLU A 456 -0.51 -16.79 -39.74
N TYR A 457 -1.24 -15.71 -39.48
CA TYR A 457 -2.47 -15.77 -38.69
C TYR A 457 -3.58 -16.53 -39.43
N GLY A 458 -4.15 -17.53 -38.76
CA GLY A 458 -5.18 -18.40 -39.34
C GLY A 458 -4.66 -19.74 -39.85
N GLU A 459 -3.34 -19.97 -39.85
CA GLU A 459 -2.75 -21.29 -40.12
C GLU A 459 -3.09 -22.32 -39.02
N ASP A 460 -3.31 -21.87 -37.79
CA ASP A 460 -3.55 -22.68 -36.59
C ASP A 460 -5.04 -22.77 -36.24
N THR A 461 -5.84 -23.22 -37.21
CA THR A 461 -7.27 -23.44 -37.01
C THR A 461 -7.54 -24.47 -35.92
N LEU A 462 -8.53 -24.19 -35.08
CA LEU A 462 -8.94 -25.01 -33.96
C LEU A 462 -10.36 -25.50 -34.20
N ASP A 463 -10.55 -26.82 -34.17
CA ASP A 463 -11.89 -27.40 -34.21
C ASP A 463 -12.53 -27.25 -32.81
N ILE A 464 -13.36 -26.21 -32.68
CA ILE A 464 -14.08 -25.90 -31.45
C ILE A 464 -14.95 -27.08 -31.01
N ARG A 465 -15.46 -27.91 -31.94
CA ARG A 465 -16.29 -29.07 -31.61
C ARG A 465 -15.48 -30.12 -30.88
N GLU A 466 -14.27 -30.41 -31.34
CA GLU A 466 -13.37 -31.39 -30.74
C GLU A 466 -12.95 -30.96 -29.33
N GLU A 467 -12.57 -29.68 -29.14
CA GLU A 467 -12.15 -29.17 -27.83
C GLU A 467 -13.31 -29.12 -26.82
N ILE A 468 -14.50 -28.72 -27.24
CA ILE A 468 -15.70 -28.78 -26.40
C ILE A 468 -16.02 -30.21 -26.01
N SER A 469 -15.91 -31.16 -26.95
CA SER A 469 -16.09 -32.59 -26.67
C SER A 469 -15.10 -33.06 -25.60
N LYS A 470 -13.81 -32.71 -25.70
CA LYS A 470 -12.79 -33.06 -24.68
C LYS A 470 -13.13 -32.52 -23.29
N ILE A 471 -13.58 -31.26 -23.19
CA ILE A 471 -13.97 -30.66 -21.91
C ILE A 471 -15.24 -31.34 -21.38
N GLN A 472 -16.21 -31.63 -22.24
CA GLN A 472 -17.42 -32.36 -21.87
C GLN A 472 -17.11 -33.76 -21.33
N THR A 473 -16.18 -34.50 -21.94
CA THR A 473 -15.72 -35.80 -21.43
C THR A 473 -15.09 -35.65 -20.04
N LYS A 474 -14.29 -34.60 -19.81
CA LYS A 474 -13.72 -34.32 -18.49
C LYS A 474 -14.79 -33.98 -17.44
N LEU A 475 -15.78 -33.15 -17.80
CA LEU A 475 -16.90 -32.81 -16.92
C LEU A 475 -17.77 -34.04 -16.64
N ALA A 476 -17.99 -34.89 -17.63
CA ALA A 476 -18.75 -36.14 -17.47
C ALA A 476 -18.06 -37.12 -16.52
N GLY A 477 -16.72 -37.09 -16.45
CA GLY A 477 -15.93 -37.88 -15.50
C GLY A 477 -15.91 -37.32 -14.06
N MET A 478 -16.51 -36.15 -13.81
CA MET A 478 -16.59 -35.58 -12.45
C MET A 478 -17.70 -36.27 -11.61
N PRO A 479 -17.65 -36.22 -10.26
CA PRO A 479 -18.63 -36.91 -9.41
C PRO A 479 -20.10 -36.51 -9.64
N TRP A 480 -20.33 -35.30 -10.15
CA TRP A 480 -21.65 -34.77 -10.52
C TRP A 480 -21.93 -34.82 -12.03
N GLY A 481 -21.00 -35.38 -12.81
CA GLY A 481 -21.04 -35.45 -14.27
C GLY A 481 -21.92 -36.59 -14.78
N VAL A 482 -22.46 -36.41 -15.99
CA VAL A 482 -23.21 -37.43 -16.73
C VAL A 482 -22.74 -37.39 -18.18
N GLU A 483 -22.63 -38.55 -18.83
CA GLU A 483 -22.27 -38.61 -20.25
C GLU A 483 -23.28 -37.84 -21.12
N PRO A 484 -22.83 -36.87 -21.94
CA PRO A 484 -23.69 -35.99 -22.71
C PRO A 484 -24.16 -36.62 -24.04
N VAL A 485 -24.92 -37.71 -23.96
CA VAL A 485 -25.38 -38.49 -25.13
C VAL A 485 -26.59 -37.85 -25.83
N ASP A 486 -27.45 -37.16 -25.09
CA ASP A 486 -28.71 -36.60 -25.59
C ASP A 486 -29.00 -35.20 -24.99
N LYS A 487 -30.09 -34.55 -25.42
CA LYS A 487 -30.46 -33.20 -24.93
C LYS A 487 -30.73 -33.18 -23.41
N ALA A 488 -31.30 -34.26 -22.86
CA ALA A 488 -31.64 -34.34 -21.45
C ALA A 488 -30.40 -34.54 -20.56
N SER A 489 -29.48 -35.44 -20.94
CA SER A 489 -28.20 -35.67 -20.26
C SER A 489 -27.28 -34.47 -20.32
N ARG A 490 -27.20 -33.76 -21.46
CA ARG A 490 -26.48 -32.47 -21.56
C ARG A 490 -27.05 -31.41 -20.62
N ARG A 491 -28.38 -31.30 -20.54
CA ARG A 491 -29.02 -30.41 -19.56
C ARG A 491 -28.69 -30.79 -18.12
N ARG A 492 -28.60 -32.09 -17.81
CA ARG A 492 -28.18 -32.59 -16.49
C ARG A 492 -26.70 -32.32 -16.22
N LEU A 493 -25.82 -32.50 -17.20
CA LEU A 493 -24.39 -32.18 -17.08
C LEU A 493 -24.19 -30.68 -16.83
N ALA A 494 -24.93 -29.83 -17.55
CA ALA A 494 -24.94 -28.38 -17.34
C ALA A 494 -25.41 -28.00 -15.93
N LEU A 495 -26.56 -28.54 -15.50
CA LEU A 495 -27.12 -28.28 -14.17
C LEU A 495 -26.21 -28.79 -13.06
N GLY A 496 -25.66 -30.00 -13.21
CA GLY A 496 -24.73 -30.60 -12.24
C GLY A 496 -23.46 -29.77 -12.11
N THR A 497 -22.87 -29.35 -13.24
CA THR A 497 -21.68 -28.50 -13.26
C THR A 497 -21.97 -27.10 -12.69
N ALA A 498 -23.11 -26.50 -13.03
CA ALA A 498 -23.54 -25.22 -12.48
C ALA A 498 -23.71 -25.30 -10.97
N MET A 499 -24.42 -26.32 -10.48
CA MET A 499 -24.75 -26.46 -9.07
C MET A 499 -23.52 -26.82 -8.23
N ALA A 500 -22.65 -27.70 -8.74
CA ALA A 500 -21.36 -27.98 -8.10
C ALA A 500 -20.48 -26.73 -8.02
N GLY A 501 -20.35 -26.00 -9.13
CA GLY A 501 -19.58 -24.75 -9.15
C GLY A 501 -20.16 -23.67 -8.23
N LEU A 502 -21.49 -23.58 -8.10
CA LEU A 502 -22.16 -22.66 -7.17
C LEU A 502 -21.93 -23.07 -5.71
N ILE A 503 -22.03 -24.36 -5.39
CA ILE A 503 -21.77 -24.89 -4.05
C ILE A 503 -20.30 -24.67 -3.67
N ILE A 504 -19.36 -24.96 -4.57
CA ILE A 504 -17.93 -24.72 -4.35
C ILE A 504 -17.67 -23.23 -4.19
N SER A 505 -18.27 -22.39 -5.04
CA SER A 505 -18.15 -20.93 -4.90
C SER A 505 -18.66 -20.49 -3.53
N VAL A 506 -19.89 -20.88 -3.14
CA VAL A 506 -20.46 -20.54 -1.83
C VAL A 506 -19.58 -21.02 -0.70
N ALA A 507 -19.09 -22.26 -0.72
CA ALA A 507 -18.19 -22.77 0.31
C ALA A 507 -16.85 -22.02 0.36
N LEU A 508 -16.31 -21.64 -0.80
CA LEU A 508 -15.10 -20.84 -0.89
C LEU A 508 -15.33 -19.39 -0.50
N PHE A 509 -16.54 -18.84 -0.66
CA PHE A 509 -16.92 -17.54 -0.13
C PHE A 509 -17.15 -17.63 1.39
N THR A 510 -17.99 -18.53 1.89
CA THR A 510 -18.43 -18.53 3.29
C THR A 510 -17.47 -19.22 4.27
N GLY A 511 -16.73 -20.23 3.82
CA GLY A 511 -15.78 -20.96 4.66
C GLY A 511 -14.72 -20.04 5.27
N PRO A 512 -14.03 -19.23 4.45
CA PRO A 512 -13.05 -18.28 4.97
C PRO A 512 -13.64 -17.19 5.88
N PHE A 513 -14.85 -16.68 5.59
CA PHE A 513 -15.56 -15.70 6.44
C PHE A 513 -15.73 -16.19 7.88
N VAL A 514 -15.96 -17.49 8.07
CA VAL A 514 -16.18 -18.08 9.41
C VAL A 514 -14.86 -18.49 10.06
N LEU A 515 -13.89 -18.95 9.27
CA LEU A 515 -12.67 -19.58 9.79
C LEU A 515 -11.49 -18.62 10.00
N LEU A 516 -11.50 -17.44 9.39
CA LEU A 516 -10.36 -16.51 9.38
C LEU A 516 -10.67 -15.14 10.00
N ASN A 517 -11.69 -15.10 10.85
CA ASN A 517 -11.94 -13.97 11.75
C ASN A 517 -11.41 -14.34 13.14
N TRP A 518 -10.37 -13.66 13.60
CA TRP A 518 -9.85 -13.82 14.96
C TRP A 518 -9.42 -12.46 15.52
N GLU A 519 -9.31 -12.40 16.85
CA GLU A 519 -8.82 -11.23 17.58
C GLU A 519 -7.47 -11.60 18.17
N SER A 520 -6.50 -10.69 18.06
CA SER A 520 -5.27 -10.76 18.85
C SER A 520 -5.30 -9.67 19.92
N GLU A 521 -4.87 -10.03 21.12
CA GLU A 521 -4.72 -9.11 22.24
C GLU A 521 -3.23 -8.97 22.54
N ASP A 522 -2.68 -7.79 22.28
CA ASP A 522 -1.32 -7.45 22.68
C ASP A 522 -1.41 -6.51 23.87
N THR A 523 -0.74 -6.86 24.97
CA THR A 523 -0.71 -6.05 26.19
C THR A 523 0.70 -5.52 26.39
N GLU A 524 0.86 -4.20 26.31
CA GLU A 524 2.10 -3.52 26.65
C GLU A 524 2.05 -3.09 28.11
N GLU A 525 3.09 -3.43 28.87
CA GLU A 525 3.26 -3.00 30.25
C GLU A 525 4.30 -1.88 30.33
N ASN A 526 4.03 -0.90 31.19
CA ASN A 526 4.97 0.15 31.53
C ASN A 526 5.23 0.14 33.04
N TRP A 527 6.50 0.00 33.41
CA TRP A 527 7.01 -0.09 34.77
C TRP A 527 7.79 1.17 35.13
N SER A 528 7.38 1.85 36.19
CA SER A 528 8.04 3.05 36.71
C SER A 528 8.26 2.99 38.22
N LEU A 529 9.40 3.47 38.69
CA LEU A 529 9.73 3.56 40.11
C LEU A 529 9.15 4.85 40.71
N LEU A 530 8.40 4.73 41.81
CA LEU A 530 7.76 5.86 42.48
C LEU A 530 8.67 6.57 43.49
N GLY A 531 9.67 5.88 44.05
CA GLY A 531 10.57 6.47 45.04
C GLY A 531 11.62 5.49 45.56
N TRP A 532 12.50 6.00 46.44
CA TRP A 532 13.54 5.22 47.14
C TRP A 532 13.24 5.20 48.65
N ASN A 533 13.57 4.10 49.32
CA ASN A 533 13.44 4.02 50.78
C ASN A 533 14.69 4.59 51.44
N GLU A 534 14.51 5.54 52.35
CA GLU A 534 15.57 6.15 53.16
C GLU A 534 15.49 5.65 54.60
N THR A 535 16.63 5.25 55.16
CA THR A 535 16.74 4.75 56.54
C THR A 535 18.00 5.30 57.20
N SER A 536 18.10 5.18 58.54
CA SER A 536 19.27 5.64 59.29
C SER A 536 19.67 4.69 60.41
N ILE A 537 20.97 4.63 60.68
CA ILE A 537 21.58 3.90 61.80
C ILE A 537 22.20 4.94 62.72
N THR A 538 21.79 4.97 63.99
CA THR A 538 22.26 5.96 64.97
C THR A 538 22.76 5.27 66.23
N PHE A 539 23.87 5.74 66.77
CA PHE A 539 24.36 5.37 68.08
C PHE A 539 24.76 6.60 68.89
N GLU A 540 24.20 6.70 70.09
CA GLU A 540 24.43 7.80 71.02
C GLU A 540 24.85 7.25 72.38
N THR A 541 25.87 7.86 72.98
CA THR A 541 26.32 7.53 74.33
C THR A 541 26.75 8.77 75.10
N ALA A 542 26.58 8.74 76.42
CA ALA A 542 27.03 9.79 77.32
C ALA A 542 27.77 9.17 78.50
N ASN A 543 28.99 9.64 78.78
CA ASN A 543 29.83 9.09 79.84
C ASN A 543 30.72 10.15 80.48
N THR A 544 31.00 9.97 81.77
CA THR A 544 31.92 10.80 82.54
C THR A 544 33.31 10.16 82.59
N ILE A 545 34.32 10.87 82.11
CA ILE A 545 35.71 10.38 81.99
C ILE A 545 36.69 11.32 82.72
N SER A 546 37.82 10.75 83.17
CA SER A 546 38.99 11.47 83.70
C SER A 546 40.16 11.38 82.70
N THR A 547 41.29 12.06 82.92
CA THR A 547 42.45 11.98 82.01
C THR A 547 42.89 10.54 81.76
N GLY A 548 43.07 10.21 80.48
CA GLY A 548 43.35 8.85 79.97
C GLY A 548 42.10 7.98 79.76
N GLY A 549 40.91 8.46 80.14
CA GLY A 549 39.62 7.82 79.81
C GLY A 549 39.08 8.27 78.46
N ASN A 550 38.20 7.46 77.87
CA ASN A 550 37.57 7.75 76.58
C ASN A 550 36.06 7.46 76.57
N VAL A 551 35.34 8.17 75.71
CA VAL A 551 33.96 7.90 75.30
C VAL A 551 33.97 7.50 73.84
N LEU A 552 33.28 6.42 73.50
CA LEU A 552 33.28 5.83 72.17
C LEU A 552 31.85 5.66 71.65
N ALA A 553 31.55 6.27 70.51
CA ALA A 553 30.37 5.98 69.72
C ALA A 553 30.80 5.24 68.45
N THR A 554 30.20 4.08 68.19
CA THR A 554 30.53 3.26 67.02
C THR A 554 29.26 2.77 66.37
N ILE A 555 29.15 2.97 65.06
CA ILE A 555 28.13 2.34 64.22
C ILE A 555 28.83 1.43 63.21
N ASP A 556 28.23 0.29 62.92
CA ASP A 556 28.66 -0.59 61.83
C ASP A 556 27.57 -0.58 60.75
N ILE A 557 27.93 -0.13 59.55
CA ILE A 557 27.03 -0.11 58.39
C ILE A 557 27.25 -1.43 57.64
N PRO A 558 26.29 -2.38 57.68
CA PRO A 558 26.42 -3.69 57.05
C PRO A 558 26.60 -3.57 55.54
N THR A 559 27.33 -4.51 54.94
CA THR A 559 27.49 -4.58 53.47
C THR A 559 26.19 -4.89 52.73
N THR A 560 25.15 -5.33 53.45
CA THR A 560 23.80 -5.62 52.94
C THR A 560 22.87 -4.41 52.94
N GLU A 561 23.21 -3.36 53.68
CA GLU A 561 22.48 -2.09 53.66
C GLU A 561 22.93 -1.29 52.42
N GLY A 562 22.00 -0.55 51.80
CA GLY A 562 22.27 0.12 50.53
C GLY A 562 23.17 1.36 50.63
N GLY A 563 23.16 2.23 49.63
CA GLY A 563 24.15 3.30 49.48
C GLY A 563 24.05 4.37 50.57
N VAL A 564 25.15 4.66 51.28
CA VAL A 564 25.22 5.77 52.25
C VAL A 564 25.29 7.08 51.48
N PHE A 565 24.41 8.02 51.80
CA PHE A 565 24.38 9.33 51.12
C PHE A 565 24.71 10.50 52.07
N LEU A 566 24.48 10.33 53.37
CA LEU A 566 24.73 11.35 54.38
C LEU A 566 25.13 10.71 55.71
N GLY A 567 26.07 11.34 56.42
CA GLY A 567 26.44 11.03 57.79
C GLY A 567 26.36 12.26 58.67
N PHE A 568 26.09 12.09 59.95
CA PHE A 568 26.08 13.14 60.95
C PHE A 568 26.78 12.65 62.22
N PHE A 569 27.60 13.48 62.83
CA PHE A 569 28.16 13.17 64.14
C PHE A 569 28.30 14.42 65.00
N SER A 570 28.20 14.25 66.31
CA SER A 570 28.27 15.35 67.26
C SER A 570 28.96 14.98 68.57
N VAL A 571 29.68 15.95 69.12
CA VAL A 571 30.27 15.89 70.46
C VAL A 571 29.79 17.11 71.24
N GLU A 572 29.31 16.89 72.46
CA GLU A 572 28.85 17.94 73.38
C GLU A 572 29.46 17.70 74.78
N LEU A 573 30.00 18.76 75.38
CA LEU A 573 30.51 18.74 76.75
C LEU A 573 29.36 19.12 77.70
N GLU A 574 28.78 18.13 78.37
CA GLU A 574 27.59 18.35 79.22
C GLU A 574 27.93 18.97 80.58
N ASN A 575 29.04 18.54 81.20
CA ASN A 575 29.42 18.99 82.54
C ASN A 575 30.90 18.70 82.83
N HIS A 576 31.54 19.48 83.70
CA HIS A 576 32.88 19.21 84.19
C HIS A 576 33.08 19.75 85.63
N ASN A 577 33.94 19.10 86.42
CA ASN A 577 34.09 19.41 87.85
C ASN A 577 35.26 20.37 88.17
N CYS A 578 35.62 21.25 87.24
CA CYS A 578 36.71 22.19 87.47
C CYS A 578 36.28 23.42 88.28
N ALA A 579 36.83 23.56 89.48
CA ALA A 579 36.53 24.65 90.40
C ALA A 579 37.15 25.98 89.90
N ALA A 580 36.38 26.75 89.13
CA ALA A 580 36.53 28.18 88.80
C ALA A 580 37.86 28.67 88.16
N ALA A 581 38.86 27.82 87.95
CA ALA A 581 40.08 28.15 87.21
C ALA A 581 40.62 26.92 86.43
N GLY A 582 40.36 26.91 85.11
CA GLY A 582 40.84 25.91 84.14
C GLY A 582 39.71 25.17 83.42
N GLU A 583 40.00 24.71 82.20
CA GLU A 583 39.09 23.91 81.36
C GLU A 583 39.65 22.48 81.18
N PRO A 584 38.78 21.47 81.03
CA PRO A 584 39.21 20.14 80.58
C PRO A 584 39.80 20.24 79.16
N GLN A 585 40.81 19.43 78.86
CA GLN A 585 41.35 19.30 77.52
C GLN A 585 41.07 17.90 76.98
N TRP A 586 40.56 17.83 75.76
CA TRP A 586 40.23 16.57 75.10
C TRP A 586 40.65 16.58 73.64
N SER A 587 40.72 15.39 73.07
CA SER A 587 40.91 15.20 71.63
C SER A 587 39.75 14.39 71.10
N THR A 588 39.11 14.89 70.05
CA THR A 588 38.06 14.22 69.32
C THR A 588 38.67 13.59 68.09
N THR A 589 38.53 12.27 67.96
CA THR A 589 38.98 11.48 66.82
C THR A 589 37.77 10.84 66.15
N PHE A 590 37.56 11.15 64.88
CA PHE A 590 36.60 10.44 64.04
C PHE A 590 37.34 9.64 62.98
N SER A 591 36.87 8.43 62.70
CA SER A 591 37.38 7.61 61.60
C SER A 591 36.27 6.81 60.95
N MET A 592 36.33 6.75 59.61
CA MET A 592 35.45 5.97 58.76
C MET A 592 36.27 5.28 57.65
N PRO A 593 35.74 4.23 57.00
CA PRO A 593 36.53 3.40 56.09
C PRO A 593 36.87 4.09 54.76
N ASP A 594 35.95 4.91 54.25
CA ASP A 594 36.09 5.61 52.96
C ASP A 594 36.09 7.11 53.14
N ARG A 595 36.56 7.84 52.12
CA ARG A 595 36.56 9.30 52.14
C ARG A 595 35.15 9.84 51.95
N GLY A 596 34.80 10.87 52.72
CA GLY A 596 33.53 11.56 52.61
C GLY A 596 33.74 13.07 52.65
N ASN A 597 32.78 13.82 52.09
CA ASN A 597 32.85 15.27 52.04
C ASN A 597 32.29 15.86 53.34
N PHE A 598 33.17 16.31 54.23
CA PHE A 598 32.76 16.97 55.47
C PHE A 598 32.16 18.36 55.18
N SER A 599 31.25 18.81 56.05
CA SER A 599 30.60 20.12 55.91
C SER A 599 31.56 21.31 56.06
N ASP A 600 32.78 21.09 56.55
CA ASP A 600 33.86 22.08 56.57
C ASP A 600 34.60 22.23 55.23
N GLY A 601 34.21 21.44 54.22
CA GLY A 601 34.77 21.46 52.86
C GLY A 601 35.96 20.51 52.66
N THR A 602 36.36 19.74 53.68
CA THR A 602 37.41 18.72 53.55
C THR A 602 36.86 17.39 53.01
N ASN A 603 37.73 16.58 52.41
CA ASN A 603 37.38 15.27 51.87
C ASN A 603 38.39 14.22 52.37
N GLU A 604 38.13 13.70 53.56
CA GLU A 604 39.05 12.85 54.32
C GLU A 604 38.34 11.60 54.86
N THR A 605 39.10 10.65 55.41
CA THR A 605 38.57 9.43 56.07
C THR A 605 38.50 9.56 57.59
N SER A 606 39.14 10.58 58.15
CA SER A 606 39.27 10.79 59.58
C SER A 606 39.65 12.24 59.86
N PHE A 607 39.36 12.70 61.07
CA PHE A 607 39.93 13.94 61.58
C PHE A 607 40.26 13.78 63.06
N ILE A 608 41.23 14.59 63.50
CA ILE A 608 41.60 14.71 64.90
C ILE A 608 41.60 16.21 65.19
N ALA A 609 40.84 16.60 66.21
CA ALA A 609 40.77 17.99 66.63
C ALA A 609 40.80 18.06 68.16
N ASP A 610 41.62 18.99 68.66
CA ASP A 610 41.72 19.26 70.09
C ASP A 610 40.60 20.21 70.51
N ASP A 611 39.97 19.89 71.64
CA ASP A 611 38.89 20.65 72.27
C ASP A 611 37.70 20.94 71.33
N TRP A 612 37.44 20.05 70.37
CA TRP A 612 36.35 20.20 69.40
C TRP A 612 34.99 19.82 69.99
N GLU A 613 34.02 20.72 69.83
CA GLU A 613 32.61 20.58 70.20
C GLU A 613 31.73 21.08 69.06
N GLY A 614 30.63 20.38 68.79
CA GLY A 614 29.69 20.72 67.72
C GLY A 614 29.19 19.50 66.96
N GLY A 615 28.44 19.76 65.88
CA GLY A 615 27.96 18.76 64.93
C GLY A 615 28.56 18.98 63.55
N MET A 616 28.81 17.89 62.82
CA MET A 616 29.36 17.93 61.47
C MET A 616 28.68 16.87 60.59
N ASP A 617 28.40 17.26 59.34
CA ASP A 617 27.80 16.39 58.33
C ASP A 617 28.87 15.85 57.39
N ILE A 618 28.63 14.66 56.84
CA ILE A 618 29.47 14.01 55.82
C ILE A 618 28.59 13.64 54.62
N GLY A 619 28.85 14.20 53.45
CA GLY A 619 28.18 13.84 52.21
C GLY A 619 28.90 12.73 51.44
N PHE A 620 28.12 11.83 50.85
CA PHE A 620 28.58 10.77 49.93
C PHE A 620 27.86 10.87 48.57
N ASP A 621 28.38 10.17 47.56
CA ASP A 621 27.91 10.29 46.18
C ASP A 621 26.69 9.41 45.83
N ALA A 622 26.19 8.59 46.75
CA ALA A 622 25.00 7.78 46.52
C ALA A 622 23.77 8.67 46.34
N LYS A 623 22.98 8.43 45.27
CA LYS A 623 21.81 9.26 44.91
C LYS A 623 20.62 8.41 44.50
N ALA A 624 19.43 8.87 44.87
CA ALA A 624 18.17 8.36 44.36
C ALA A 624 18.00 8.73 42.87
N SER A 625 17.99 7.71 42.00
CA SER A 625 17.80 7.91 40.55
C SER A 625 16.32 7.84 40.17
N ASN A 626 15.88 8.70 39.25
CA ASN A 626 14.53 8.63 38.68
C ASN A 626 14.50 7.54 37.58
N LEU A 627 13.72 6.48 37.79
CA LEU A 627 13.62 5.34 36.89
C LEU A 627 12.18 5.21 36.41
N SER A 628 11.91 5.59 35.16
CA SER A 628 10.57 5.52 34.57
C SER A 628 10.60 4.95 33.16
N ASN A 629 9.43 4.49 32.69
CA ASN A 629 9.19 4.04 31.32
C ASN A 629 9.95 2.76 30.89
N PHE A 630 9.95 1.73 31.75
CA PHE A 630 10.53 0.43 31.41
C PHE A 630 9.47 -0.52 30.84
N SER A 631 9.86 -1.35 29.88
CA SER A 631 8.94 -2.25 29.14
C SER A 631 8.60 -3.55 29.90
N SER A 632 9.31 -3.82 31.00
CA SER A 632 9.09 -5.01 31.84
C SER A 632 9.72 -4.86 33.24
N GLU A 633 9.28 -5.69 34.19
CA GLU A 633 9.88 -5.80 35.52
C GLU A 633 11.37 -6.12 35.45
N ASP A 634 11.77 -7.05 34.57
CA ASP A 634 13.15 -7.50 34.43
C ASP A 634 14.08 -6.37 33.97
N GLU A 635 13.60 -5.48 33.09
CA GLU A 635 14.36 -4.34 32.60
C GLU A 635 14.59 -3.30 33.72
N LEU A 636 13.53 -2.99 34.49
CA LEU A 636 13.63 -2.13 35.67
C LEU A 636 14.57 -2.73 36.72
N ARG A 637 14.44 -4.03 37.00
CA ARG A 637 15.26 -4.76 37.96
C ARG A 637 16.72 -4.79 37.55
N SER A 638 17.02 -5.05 36.28
CA SER A 638 18.38 -4.99 35.75
C SER A 638 19.00 -3.61 35.94
N LYS A 639 18.20 -2.53 35.87
CA LYS A 639 18.69 -1.17 36.08
C LYS A 639 18.96 -0.88 37.56
N LEU A 640 18.11 -1.36 38.45
CA LEU A 640 18.33 -1.28 39.90
C LEU A 640 19.59 -2.06 40.34
N ASP A 641 19.78 -3.27 39.78
CA ASP A 641 20.97 -4.08 40.02
C ASP A 641 22.23 -3.37 39.52
N GLN A 642 22.17 -2.72 38.34
CA GLN A 642 23.29 -1.93 37.83
C GLN A 642 23.71 -0.83 38.82
N ILE A 643 22.76 -0.05 39.36
CA ILE A 643 23.03 1.00 40.34
C ILE A 643 23.70 0.42 41.59
N SER A 644 23.23 -0.75 42.05
CA SER A 644 23.79 -1.41 43.23
C SER A 644 25.26 -1.82 43.09
N THR A 645 25.71 -2.04 41.86
CA THR A 645 27.09 -2.43 41.52
C THR A 645 28.02 -1.25 41.25
N GLU A 646 27.48 -0.02 41.23
CA GLU A 646 28.30 1.17 41.03
C GLU A 646 29.20 1.42 42.24
N ILE A 647 30.43 1.86 41.99
CA ILE A 647 31.48 1.98 43.01
C ILE A 647 31.05 2.92 44.15
N TRP A 648 30.40 4.04 43.84
CA TRP A 648 29.90 5.00 44.82
C TRP A 648 28.78 4.46 45.71
N TRP A 649 28.04 3.43 45.28
CA TRP A 649 26.99 2.82 46.09
C TRP A 649 27.58 2.03 47.28
N GLY A 650 28.85 1.62 47.18
CA GLY A 650 29.59 0.94 48.24
C GLY A 650 30.31 1.86 49.22
N HIS A 651 30.40 3.16 48.94
CA HIS A 651 31.19 4.09 49.74
C HIS A 651 30.57 4.36 51.12
N GLY A 652 31.43 4.50 52.13
CA GLY A 652 31.03 4.82 53.49
C GLY A 652 30.52 3.61 54.26
N ARG A 653 30.54 2.39 53.68
CA ARG A 653 30.14 1.15 54.37
C ARG A 653 31.25 0.64 55.27
N GLY A 654 30.90 0.18 56.47
CA GLY A 654 31.83 -0.34 57.46
C GLY A 654 31.71 0.40 58.80
N SER A 655 32.75 0.31 59.61
CA SER A 655 32.72 0.81 60.99
C SER A 655 33.06 2.29 61.05
N TRP A 656 32.15 3.10 61.57
CA TRP A 656 32.40 4.52 61.86
C TRP A 656 32.59 4.67 63.36
N THR A 657 33.69 5.29 63.74
CA THR A 657 34.08 5.42 65.13
C THR A 657 34.33 6.88 65.47
N LEU A 658 33.61 7.39 66.45
CA LEU A 658 33.84 8.68 67.08
C LEU A 658 34.31 8.44 68.51
N ARG A 659 35.52 8.91 68.79
CA ARG A 659 36.18 8.77 70.09
C ARG A 659 36.51 10.13 70.65
N VAL A 660 36.12 10.37 71.89
CA VAL A 660 36.55 11.52 72.68
C VAL A 660 37.45 11.02 73.78
N GLU A 661 38.69 11.49 73.83
CA GLU A 661 39.67 11.13 74.85
C GLU A 661 40.12 12.35 75.64
N MET A 662 40.08 12.25 76.96
CA MET A 662 40.54 13.33 77.82
C MET A 662 42.07 13.31 77.90
N THR A 663 42.71 14.23 77.18
CA THR A 663 44.18 14.31 77.04
C THR A 663 44.83 15.03 78.22
N GLY A 664 44.10 15.92 78.89
CA GLY A 664 44.63 16.68 80.01
C GLY A 664 43.60 17.55 80.69
N THR A 665 44.10 18.41 81.58
CA THR A 665 43.28 19.44 82.24
C THR A 665 44.18 20.58 82.69
N ASN A 666 43.69 21.81 82.59
CA ASN A 666 44.36 22.98 83.16
C ASN A 666 43.77 23.38 84.52
N CYS A 667 42.95 22.51 85.13
CA CYS A 667 42.25 22.82 86.36
C CYS A 667 43.24 22.97 87.53
N LEU A 668 43.16 24.13 88.21
CA LEU A 668 44.11 24.55 89.24
C LEU A 668 45.59 24.48 88.80
N GLY A 669 45.89 24.82 87.55
CA GLY A 669 47.27 24.88 87.04
C GLY A 669 47.96 23.50 86.94
N GLY A 670 47.17 22.43 86.80
CA GLY A 670 47.66 21.05 86.65
C GLY A 670 47.85 20.28 87.98
N ALA A 671 47.38 20.82 89.11
CA ALA A 671 47.63 20.27 90.45
C ALA A 671 46.43 19.53 91.09
N ALA A 672 45.28 19.43 90.41
CA ALA A 672 44.10 18.75 90.94
C ALA A 672 44.23 17.20 90.80
N PRO A 673 44.10 16.41 91.87
CA PRO A 673 44.25 14.94 91.80
C PRO A 673 43.03 14.19 91.25
N PHE A 674 41.89 14.86 91.06
CA PHE A 674 40.65 14.27 90.53
C PHE A 674 39.87 15.29 89.69
N HIS A 675 39.88 15.11 88.38
CA HIS A 675 39.11 15.90 87.41
C HIS A 675 38.33 14.97 86.48
N GLN A 676 37.09 15.34 86.19
CA GLN A 676 36.13 14.56 85.42
C GLN A 676 35.32 15.50 84.50
N ALA A 677 35.08 15.05 83.28
CA ALA A 677 34.23 15.70 82.28
C ALA A 677 33.25 14.69 81.70
N SER A 678 32.00 15.12 81.49
CA SER A 678 30.91 14.33 80.92
C SER A 678 30.70 14.74 79.47
N PHE A 679 30.83 13.79 78.55
CA PHE A 679 30.63 14.02 77.13
C PHE A 679 29.44 13.22 76.61
N ARG A 680 28.62 13.84 75.76
CA ARG A 680 27.63 13.19 74.92
C ARG A 680 28.16 13.11 73.49
N VAL A 681 28.12 11.92 72.92
CA VAL A 681 28.69 11.62 71.61
C VAL A 681 27.64 10.87 70.78
N ASN A 682 27.41 11.34 69.55
CA ASN A 682 26.44 10.77 68.62
C ASN A 682 27.08 10.54 67.24
N VAL A 683 26.75 9.42 66.60
CA VAL A 683 27.06 9.13 65.20
C VAL A 683 25.82 8.54 64.53
N THR A 684 25.43 9.12 63.41
CA THR A 684 24.30 8.71 62.57
C THR A 684 24.78 8.57 61.12
N ALA A 685 24.34 7.51 60.43
CA ALA A 685 24.49 7.36 58.98
C ALA A 685 23.13 7.14 58.33
N TYR A 686 22.88 7.85 57.23
CA TYR A 686 21.70 7.75 56.39
C TYR A 686 22.03 6.98 55.09
N HIS A 687 21.19 6.01 54.76
CA HIS A 687 21.39 5.15 53.60
C HIS A 687 20.10 4.93 52.81
N LEU A 688 20.28 4.67 51.51
CA LEU A 688 19.23 4.35 50.55
C LEU A 688 19.11 2.84 50.41
N ILE A 689 17.90 2.29 50.57
CA ILE A 689 17.61 0.88 50.32
C ILE A 689 17.12 0.72 48.88
N ILE A 690 17.57 -0.33 48.20
CA ILE A 690 17.08 -0.68 46.86
C ILE A 690 15.58 -0.98 46.96
N PRO A 691 14.74 -0.24 46.22
CA PRO A 691 13.29 -0.44 46.28
C PRO A 691 12.89 -1.81 45.72
N SER A 692 11.83 -2.39 46.29
CA SER A 692 11.24 -3.64 45.80
C SER A 692 10.55 -3.42 44.45
N THR A 693 10.73 -4.35 43.51
CA THR A 693 10.00 -4.36 42.24
C THR A 693 8.60 -4.96 42.37
N ASN A 694 8.22 -5.47 43.55
CA ASN A 694 6.89 -6.02 43.79
C ASN A 694 5.85 -4.87 43.85
N PRO A 695 4.83 -4.86 42.96
CA PRO A 695 3.81 -3.81 42.92
C PRO A 695 3.03 -3.64 44.24
N ASN A 696 2.93 -4.70 45.05
CA ASN A 696 2.21 -4.66 46.32
C ASN A 696 2.94 -3.86 47.41
N ASP A 697 4.24 -3.61 47.24
CA ASP A 697 5.06 -2.87 48.20
C ASP A 697 4.93 -1.34 48.01
N GLY A 698 4.21 -0.90 46.97
CA GLY A 698 3.90 0.52 46.71
C GLY A 698 5.07 1.35 46.17
N MET A 699 6.18 0.69 45.79
CA MET A 699 7.40 1.36 45.31
C MET A 699 7.47 1.49 43.79
N VAL A 700 6.59 0.79 43.06
CA VAL A 700 6.52 0.81 41.60
C VAL A 700 5.08 1.06 41.13
N GLU A 701 4.95 1.76 40.01
CA GLU A 701 3.72 1.94 39.25
C GLU A 701 3.78 1.06 38.01
N VAL A 702 2.74 0.24 37.82
CA VAL A 702 2.58 -0.61 36.64
C VAL A 702 1.31 -0.19 35.93
N SER A 703 1.44 0.28 34.69
CA SER A 703 0.30 0.56 33.82
C SER A 703 0.32 -0.40 32.63
N SER A 704 -0.78 -1.09 32.40
CA SER A 704 -0.96 -1.98 31.25
C SER A 704 -1.90 -1.35 30.23
N GLN A 705 -1.48 -1.29 28.97
CA GLN A 705 -2.34 -0.92 27.85
C GLN A 705 -2.58 -2.15 26.97
N THR A 706 -3.82 -2.63 26.95
CA THR A 706 -4.23 -3.74 26.07
C THR A 706 -4.77 -3.17 24.76
N THR A 707 -4.15 -3.56 23.65
CA THR A 707 -4.62 -3.24 22.29
C THR A 707 -5.24 -4.49 21.68
N VAL A 708 -6.53 -4.41 21.35
CA VAL A 708 -7.25 -5.48 20.65
C VAL A 708 -7.19 -5.22 19.15
N THR A 709 -6.52 -6.10 18.41
CA THR A 709 -6.46 -6.02 16.95
C THR A 709 -7.40 -7.06 16.35
N LYS A 710 -8.42 -6.58 15.62
CA LYS A 710 -9.38 -7.45 14.95
C LYS A 710 -8.89 -7.79 13.54
N HIS A 711 -8.69 -9.08 13.29
CA HIS A 711 -8.28 -9.59 11.98
C HIS A 711 -9.49 -10.14 11.22
N GLU A 712 -9.92 -9.42 10.17
CA GLU A 712 -11.05 -9.80 9.31
C GLU A 712 -10.55 -10.27 7.93
N TYR A 713 -9.88 -11.42 7.86
CA TYR A 713 -9.34 -11.96 6.60
C TYR A 713 -10.36 -12.79 5.82
N GLY A 714 -11.45 -13.19 6.47
CA GLY A 714 -12.41 -14.12 5.91
C GLY A 714 -13.14 -13.59 4.68
N GLU A 715 -13.44 -12.29 4.64
CA GLU A 715 -14.04 -11.61 3.50
C GLU A 715 -13.15 -11.66 2.25
N ALA A 716 -11.88 -11.29 2.42
CA ALA A 716 -10.94 -11.17 1.32
C ALA A 716 -10.52 -12.55 0.75
N VAL A 717 -10.25 -13.55 1.60
CA VAL A 717 -9.99 -14.93 1.15
C VAL A 717 -11.21 -15.53 0.47
N GLY A 718 -12.39 -15.24 1.01
CA GLY A 718 -13.66 -15.69 0.47
C GLY A 718 -13.85 -15.26 -0.98
N VAL A 719 -13.58 -13.98 -1.24
CA VAL A 719 -13.59 -13.38 -2.57
C VAL A 719 -12.50 -13.98 -3.45
N LEU A 720 -11.27 -14.12 -2.93
CA LEU A 720 -10.12 -14.60 -3.69
C LEU A 720 -10.32 -16.00 -4.29
N LEU A 721 -10.82 -16.92 -3.47
CA LEU A 721 -11.00 -18.32 -3.86
C LEU A 721 -12.35 -18.53 -4.55
N GLY A 722 -13.40 -17.87 -4.07
CA GLY A 722 -14.76 -18.02 -4.57
C GLY A 722 -14.99 -17.37 -5.94
N PHE A 723 -14.39 -16.22 -6.21
CA PHE A 723 -14.67 -15.44 -7.43
C PHE A 723 -14.19 -16.08 -8.73
N PRO A 724 -12.98 -16.69 -8.82
CA PRO A 724 -12.55 -17.42 -10.01
C PRO A 724 -13.46 -18.61 -10.33
N VAL A 725 -13.91 -19.33 -9.30
CA VAL A 725 -14.85 -20.46 -9.46
C VAL A 725 -16.22 -19.93 -9.90
N LEU A 726 -16.69 -18.83 -9.33
CA LEU A 726 -17.94 -18.17 -9.71
C LEU A 726 -17.93 -17.74 -11.19
N LEU A 727 -16.81 -17.24 -11.70
CA LEU A 727 -16.66 -16.84 -13.09
C LEU A 727 -16.52 -18.04 -14.06
N ALA A 728 -15.81 -19.09 -13.65
CA ALA A 728 -15.62 -20.28 -14.48
C ALA A 728 -16.88 -21.14 -14.57
N THR A 729 -17.71 -21.16 -13.52
CA THR A 729 -18.89 -22.03 -13.39
C THR A 729 -19.92 -21.84 -14.52
N PRO A 730 -20.35 -20.62 -14.88
CA PRO A 730 -21.28 -20.40 -15.99
C PRO A 730 -20.74 -20.89 -17.33
N ILE A 731 -19.43 -20.76 -17.57
CA ILE A 731 -18.77 -21.17 -18.81
C ILE A 731 -18.76 -22.69 -18.91
N LEU A 732 -18.31 -23.37 -17.84
CA LEU A 732 -18.27 -24.83 -17.79
C LEU A 732 -19.68 -25.45 -17.85
N ALA A 733 -20.65 -24.85 -17.18
CA ALA A 733 -22.05 -25.27 -17.25
C ALA A 733 -22.63 -25.09 -18.66
N TRP A 734 -22.31 -23.98 -19.33
CA TRP A 734 -22.69 -23.75 -20.71
C TRP A 734 -22.06 -24.77 -21.65
N ILE A 735 -20.77 -25.08 -21.48
CA ILE A 735 -20.06 -26.13 -22.24
C ILE A 735 -20.76 -27.48 -22.04
N GLY A 736 -21.06 -27.87 -20.80
CA GLY A 736 -21.75 -29.13 -20.49
C GLY A 736 -23.15 -29.24 -21.12
N GLY A 737 -23.81 -28.12 -21.37
CA GLY A 737 -25.18 -28.07 -21.91
C GLY A 737 -25.28 -28.11 -23.44
N ARG A 738 -24.15 -28.09 -24.14
CA ARG A 738 -24.13 -27.92 -25.59
C ARG A 738 -24.00 -29.22 -26.35
N ASP A 739 -24.55 -29.23 -27.55
CA ASP A 739 -24.38 -30.31 -28.50
C ASP A 739 -23.26 -29.93 -29.49
N PRO A 740 -22.08 -30.59 -29.44
CA PRO A 740 -20.97 -30.28 -30.32
C PRO A 740 -21.29 -30.44 -31.81
N GLU A 741 -22.21 -31.34 -32.16
CA GLU A 741 -22.55 -31.64 -33.56
C GLU A 741 -23.47 -30.58 -34.18
N THR A 742 -24.29 -29.91 -33.37
CA THR A 742 -25.14 -28.79 -33.81
C THR A 742 -24.51 -27.43 -33.55
N MET A 743 -23.35 -27.37 -32.92
CA MET A 743 -22.58 -26.14 -32.79
C MET A 743 -22.12 -25.65 -34.16
N LEU A 744 -22.42 -24.38 -34.45
CA LEU A 744 -22.04 -23.70 -35.70
C LEU A 744 -22.74 -24.27 -36.96
N GLY A 745 -23.78 -25.11 -36.79
CA GLY A 745 -24.67 -25.60 -37.86
C GLY A 745 -25.74 -24.61 -38.28
#